data_AF-A0AA39Y336-F1
#
_entry.id   AF-A0AA39Y336-F1
#
_cell.length_a   1.000
_cell.length_b   1.000
_cell.length_c   1.000
_cell.angle_alpha   90.00
_cell.angle_beta   90.00
_cell.angle_gamma   90.00
#
_symmetry.space_group_name_H-M   'P 1'
#
loop_
_entity.id
_entity.type
_entity.pdbx_description
1 polymer ?
#
loop_
_entity_poly.entity_id
_entity_poly.type
_entity_poly.pdbx_seq_one_letter_code
_entity_poly.pdbx_strand_id
1 'polypeptide(L)'
;MQSTLALLLGALALTNAQPTQRAQAAEPSHVPNAYFVHLRNSTADGERADPKAAFHRKCAEKAVAYNVRYEFNDSDLFYGLSVSLSNDSAVDALKSIPEVTHVSPVRWIPRPELDTAFADNSAAAFESNLHHAVRSAASHHAKRASTSADAAAVDFNSAHRLTGVDEAHAAGIRGAGVKIAIVDSGVDHRHPALGGCFGAGCKFSFGYDLVGDAYDGYDPSKIAPKPDPLTTCLGGFHGTHVSGIVGMDATGTNDTLFSSLVGVAPEAELGMYRVFGCTGGAHEDVIVAAMQRAADDGPHLISMSLGGYAAWGGDPSSPYLELVAGLKRRGIAVVAAAGNNGESGPFWLSDPAIMPDALAVASVENSEFPTYELRDDGGESHRYGALYPFPSGNYTAVVAGDGSAQSEFGCYSENYEALAANLTGDISNYVVVVKRGWCPVTVSQQQAVANGFTKILTFPDPDSDNIFIQGYGVPVVAVVGNGTIVSIGSTTDSTIYDAIKTNGEVKLSFTDKTPVLEEQFLGGQMNNFSSVGPSWDFALKPQIAAPGGNIISTYPLGGGGWAVASGTSMAAPYLSGVYALVKSQHPDLSIDEIFDILKTTAKPLLAAGREDYSPTPQQGAGLVSAADAVFHQTTVSPSQFELGGTEKLATVDTTITLRNPTAEDVTYELGHTAANGMAFYPYGNSAPDNLGWSDGRYINLAPLPFAASIKFPSSTSITVPAGGSASVAFTVSPPTGLDPKEIPIYSGFITATSSLNETLSIPYVGAPYDYSTTPLIGLDPPTPGIHDANRSVFAAPQVYQYGSKQAQGAHQAYAFYDDDTPVFRYSLLQPTRWTRVDVVDAATDFVPTWYGYDPTQAVANYTRTSMTPNGTVAGVEVLGNIYLFSGDTPLTQLSLQWSFPLRDVTGTTYVGLKKGGYRLLVQWLRFGGDEEKREDWESWMSGIIESTRDAYEGPVNGTAV
;
A
#
# COMPACT_ATOMS: atom_id res chain seq x y z
N MET A 1 68.80 30.24 32.51
CA MET A 1 68.81 31.42 31.62
C MET A 1 67.36 31.59 31.16
N GLN A 2 66.53 32.41 31.84
CA GLN A 2 66.36 33.86 31.58
C GLN A 2 66.13 34.09 30.07
N SER A 3 64.98 34.57 29.55
CA SER A 3 64.12 35.69 29.97
C SER A 3 62.80 35.66 29.14
N THR A 4 61.60 35.65 29.73
CA THR A 4 60.55 36.74 29.76
C THR A 4 60.03 37.27 28.41
N LEU A 5 58.76 37.67 28.16
CA LEU A 5 57.45 37.70 28.84
C LEU A 5 56.48 38.48 27.90
N ALA A 6 55.16 38.24 28.03
CA ALA A 6 53.99 39.12 27.71
C ALA A 6 53.18 38.82 26.41
N LEU A 7 52.01 38.14 26.48
CA LEU A 7 50.62 38.53 26.91
C LEU A 7 49.77 38.95 25.65
N LEU A 8 48.49 38.60 25.38
CA LEU A 8 47.32 38.03 26.08
C LEU A 8 46.23 37.56 25.07
N LEU A 9 45.51 36.50 25.47
CA LEU A 9 44.06 36.17 25.37
C LEU A 9 43.31 35.89 24.04
N GLY A 10 42.65 34.72 24.04
CA GLY A 10 41.41 34.44 23.31
C GLY A 10 41.04 32.95 23.35
N ALA A 11 39.99 32.58 24.09
CA ALA A 11 39.55 31.21 24.37
C ALA A 11 39.16 30.40 23.12
N LEU A 12 39.52 29.11 23.07
CA LEU A 12 38.87 28.12 22.20
C LEU A 12 37.93 27.25 23.03
N ALA A 13 36.63 27.48 22.84
CA ALA A 13 35.58 26.57 23.21
C ALA A 13 35.58 25.37 22.25
N LEU A 14 35.58 24.16 22.80
CA LEU A 14 35.27 22.93 22.09
C LEU A 14 33.80 22.99 21.67
N THR A 15 33.54 23.21 20.39
CA THR A 15 32.18 23.15 19.84
C THR A 15 31.82 21.70 19.54
N ASN A 16 30.69 21.27 20.10
CA ASN A 16 29.96 20.05 19.74
C ASN A 16 29.81 19.96 18.22
N ALA A 17 30.54 19.04 17.59
CA ALA A 17 30.25 18.61 16.23
C ALA A 17 29.10 17.58 16.32
N GLN A 18 27.89 17.99 15.94
CA GLN A 18 26.83 17.05 15.58
C GLN A 18 27.39 16.05 14.55
N PRO A 19 27.11 14.75 14.68
CA PRO A 19 27.47 13.81 13.63
C PRO A 19 26.73 14.22 12.35
N THR A 20 27.50 14.58 11.33
CA THR A 20 26.97 14.85 9.99
C THR A 20 26.23 13.62 9.52
N GLN A 21 24.91 13.74 9.35
CA GLN A 21 24.10 12.82 8.55
C GLN A 21 24.82 12.59 7.22
N ARG A 22 25.30 11.36 7.00
CA ARG A 22 25.53 10.91 5.62
C ARG A 22 24.17 10.91 4.96
N ALA A 23 23.96 11.78 3.98
CA ALA A 23 22.80 11.73 3.10
C ALA A 23 22.77 10.34 2.44
N GLN A 24 21.87 9.50 2.91
CA GLN A 24 21.48 8.25 2.27
C GLN A 24 20.67 8.66 1.04
N ALA A 25 21.06 8.15 -0.14
CA ALA A 25 20.29 8.39 -1.35
C ALA A 25 18.87 7.86 -1.11
N ALA A 26 17.85 8.69 -1.31
CA ALA A 26 16.46 8.27 -1.23
C ALA A 26 16.24 7.08 -2.16
N GLU A 27 15.53 6.06 -1.67
CA GLU A 27 15.08 4.93 -2.50
C GLU A 27 14.35 5.47 -3.74
N PRO A 28 14.78 5.11 -4.95
CA PRO A 28 14.24 5.75 -6.14
C PRO A 28 12.84 5.17 -6.41
N SER A 29 11.82 6.04 -6.52
CA SER A 29 10.46 5.62 -6.91
C SER A 29 10.40 4.98 -8.30
N HIS A 30 11.44 5.20 -9.13
CA HIS A 30 11.58 4.66 -10.48
C HIS A 30 12.98 4.11 -10.72
N VAL A 31 13.07 3.05 -11.52
CA VAL A 31 14.33 2.48 -11.96
C VAL A 31 15.01 3.45 -12.94
N PRO A 32 16.23 3.93 -12.66
CA PRO A 32 16.88 4.96 -13.48
C PRO A 32 17.01 4.55 -14.95
N ASN A 33 16.56 5.44 -15.84
CA ASN A 33 16.58 5.28 -17.30
C ASN A 33 15.82 4.05 -17.85
N ALA A 34 14.93 3.41 -17.08
CA ALA A 34 14.15 2.27 -17.54
C ALA A 34 12.69 2.64 -17.80
N TYR A 35 12.16 2.20 -18.95
CA TYR A 35 10.85 2.61 -19.43
C TYR A 35 10.08 1.44 -20.05
N PHE A 36 8.80 1.33 -19.74
CA PHE A 36 7.84 0.60 -20.57
C PHE A 36 7.55 1.40 -21.84
N VAL A 37 7.45 0.70 -22.96
CA VAL A 37 7.03 1.23 -24.26
C VAL A 37 5.84 0.41 -24.72
N HIS A 38 4.65 1.01 -24.59
CA HIS A 38 3.39 0.41 -25.02
C HIS A 38 3.28 0.55 -26.54
N LEU A 39 2.99 -0.54 -27.23
CA LEU A 39 2.87 -0.55 -28.69
C LEU A 39 1.44 -0.85 -29.12
N ARG A 40 1.04 -0.27 -30.25
CA ARG A 40 -0.20 -0.65 -30.91
C ARG A 40 -0.11 -2.10 -31.42
N ASN A 41 -1.21 -2.84 -31.34
CA ASN A 41 -1.36 -4.17 -31.94
C ASN A 41 -1.41 -4.16 -33.50
N SER A 42 -1.24 -3.00 -34.13
CA SER A 42 -1.12 -2.84 -35.59
C SER A 42 -0.24 -1.64 -35.93
N THR A 43 0.34 -1.61 -37.14
CA THR A 43 1.11 -0.43 -37.57
C THR A 43 0.21 0.79 -37.75
N ALA A 44 0.77 1.99 -37.55
CA ALA A 44 0.03 3.25 -37.67
C ALA A 44 -0.64 3.44 -39.04
N ASP A 45 -0.08 2.82 -40.09
CA ASP A 45 -0.59 2.89 -41.47
C ASP A 45 -1.60 1.77 -41.80
N GLY A 46 -1.93 0.90 -40.85
CA GLY A 46 -2.86 -0.23 -41.04
C GLY A 46 -2.31 -1.39 -41.86
N GLU A 47 -1.01 -1.39 -42.19
CA GLU A 47 -0.33 -2.48 -42.89
C GLU A 47 0.02 -3.65 -41.94
N ARG A 48 0.06 -4.87 -42.50
CA ARG A 48 0.47 -6.14 -41.85
C ARG A 48 1.98 -6.21 -41.49
N ALA A 49 2.62 -5.09 -41.19
CA ALA A 49 3.99 -5.09 -40.68
C ALA A 49 4.00 -5.33 -39.16
N ASP A 50 5.07 -5.95 -38.66
CA ASP A 50 5.28 -6.16 -37.22
C ASP A 50 5.52 -4.80 -36.52
N PRO A 51 4.65 -4.37 -35.59
CA PRO A 51 4.78 -3.09 -34.89
C PRO A 51 6.10 -2.95 -34.12
N LYS A 52 6.65 -4.04 -33.58
CA LYS A 52 7.97 -4.01 -32.91
C LYS A 52 9.08 -3.79 -33.93
N ALA A 53 9.06 -4.52 -35.04
CA ALA A 53 10.02 -4.29 -36.11
C ALA A 53 9.95 -2.85 -36.64
N ALA A 54 8.76 -2.26 -36.73
CA ALA A 54 8.57 -0.86 -37.09
C ALA A 54 9.16 0.09 -36.03
N PHE A 55 8.88 -0.15 -34.75
CA PHE A 55 9.49 0.57 -33.62
C PHE A 55 11.03 0.54 -33.68
N HIS A 56 11.64 -0.64 -33.83
CA HIS A 56 13.11 -0.77 -33.94
C HIS A 56 13.67 0.04 -35.13
N ARG A 57 13.02 0.00 -36.29
CA ARG A 57 13.43 0.81 -37.46
C ARG A 57 13.32 2.31 -37.18
N LYS A 58 12.23 2.76 -36.55
CA LYS A 58 11.98 4.17 -36.22
C LYS A 58 12.94 4.71 -35.16
N CYS A 59 13.29 3.91 -34.16
CA CYS A 59 14.36 4.25 -33.22
C CYS A 59 15.70 4.44 -33.94
N ALA A 60 16.05 3.55 -34.88
CA ALA A 60 17.27 3.69 -35.68
C ALA A 60 17.26 4.95 -36.57
N GLU A 61 16.13 5.26 -37.21
CA GLU A 61 15.94 6.48 -38.00
C GLU A 61 16.10 7.76 -37.14
N LYS A 62 15.62 7.73 -35.89
CA LYS A 62 15.69 8.85 -34.93
C LYS A 62 16.97 8.86 -34.09
N ALA A 63 17.90 7.93 -34.33
CA ALA A 63 19.13 7.77 -33.53
C ALA A 63 18.89 7.59 -32.02
N VAL A 64 17.78 6.94 -31.65
CA VAL A 64 17.46 6.61 -30.25
C VAL A 64 18.23 5.36 -29.85
N ALA A 65 19.21 5.50 -28.95
CA ALA A 65 19.98 4.40 -28.41
C ALA A 65 19.29 3.82 -27.16
N TYR A 66 19.06 2.50 -27.16
CA TYR A 66 18.42 1.79 -26.06
C TYR A 66 18.87 0.33 -26.02
N ASN A 67 18.69 -0.32 -24.87
CA ASN A 67 18.77 -1.77 -24.75
C ASN A 67 17.40 -2.33 -24.37
N VAL A 68 17.02 -3.46 -24.95
CA VAL A 68 15.80 -4.16 -24.56
C VAL A 68 16.08 -4.93 -23.26
N ARG A 69 15.20 -4.72 -22.28
CA ARG A 69 15.20 -5.42 -20.98
C ARG A 69 14.26 -6.61 -21.04
N TYR A 70 13.04 -6.38 -21.53
CA TYR A 70 12.01 -7.40 -21.76
C TYR A 70 11.25 -7.14 -23.06
N GLU A 71 10.90 -8.22 -23.77
CA GLU A 71 9.96 -8.18 -24.89
C GLU A 71 8.66 -8.87 -24.48
N PHE A 72 7.55 -8.12 -24.52
CA PHE A 72 6.23 -8.63 -24.16
C PHE A 72 5.43 -8.88 -25.44
N ASN A 73 5.47 -10.12 -25.93
CA ASN A 73 5.02 -10.49 -27.28
C ASN A 73 3.53 -10.84 -27.37
N ASP A 74 2.84 -10.88 -26.23
CA ASP A 74 1.46 -11.30 -26.15
C ASP A 74 0.50 -10.13 -26.35
N SER A 75 -0.15 -10.08 -27.51
CA SER A 75 -1.09 -9.01 -27.88
C SER A 75 -2.42 -9.05 -27.14
N ASP A 76 -2.75 -10.14 -26.43
CA ASP A 76 -3.98 -10.22 -25.64
C ASP A 76 -3.77 -9.80 -24.17
N LEU A 77 -2.51 -9.69 -23.75
CA LEU A 77 -2.06 -9.23 -22.44
C LEU A 77 -1.44 -7.82 -22.58
N PHE A 78 -0.21 -7.63 -22.11
CA PHE A 78 0.56 -6.40 -22.34
C PHE A 78 1.46 -6.57 -23.57
N TYR A 79 1.28 -5.70 -24.58
CA TYR A 79 2.07 -5.72 -25.81
C TYR A 79 3.04 -4.54 -25.91
N GLY A 80 4.33 -4.84 -25.88
CA GLY A 80 5.35 -3.79 -25.88
C GLY A 80 6.75 -4.27 -25.54
N LEU A 81 7.55 -3.34 -25.01
CA LEU A 81 8.91 -3.61 -24.52
C LEU A 81 9.12 -2.91 -23.18
N SER A 82 10.02 -3.46 -22.35
CA SER A 82 10.76 -2.67 -21.36
C SER A 82 12.14 -2.38 -21.93
N VAL A 83 12.60 -1.13 -21.87
CA VAL A 83 13.88 -0.69 -22.42
C VAL A 83 14.68 0.12 -21.40
N SER A 84 16.00 0.08 -21.48
CA SER A 84 16.89 1.02 -20.79
C SER A 84 17.48 2.02 -21.78
N LEU A 85 17.43 3.31 -21.43
CA LEU A 85 18.03 4.40 -22.20
C LEU A 85 19.39 4.81 -21.61
N SER A 86 20.23 5.48 -22.41
CA SER A 86 21.50 6.03 -21.92
C SER A 86 21.31 7.28 -21.05
N ASN A 87 20.20 7.98 -21.22
CA ASN A 87 19.72 9.10 -20.41
C ASN A 87 18.24 9.35 -20.73
N ASP A 88 17.55 10.10 -19.86
CA ASP A 88 16.11 10.37 -20.01
C ASP A 88 15.76 11.32 -21.17
N SER A 89 16.74 12.00 -21.78
CA SER A 89 16.47 12.95 -22.89
C SER A 89 15.94 12.27 -24.16
N ALA A 90 16.03 10.94 -24.24
CA ALA A 90 15.52 10.15 -25.37
C ALA A 90 14.06 9.66 -25.21
N VAL A 91 13.44 9.86 -24.03
CA VAL A 91 12.04 9.43 -23.77
C VAL A 91 11.06 10.09 -24.73
N ASP A 92 11.22 11.38 -24.99
CA ASP A 92 10.33 12.12 -25.89
C ASP A 92 10.49 11.65 -27.35
N ALA A 93 11.69 11.24 -27.73
CA ALA A 93 11.93 10.63 -29.03
C ALA A 93 11.17 9.29 -29.17
N LEU A 94 11.08 8.48 -28.12
CA LEU A 94 10.24 7.28 -28.09
C LEU A 94 8.75 7.61 -28.23
N LYS A 95 8.26 8.59 -27.46
CA LYS A 95 6.85 9.05 -27.52
C LYS A 95 6.46 9.57 -28.91
N SER A 96 7.42 10.10 -29.67
CA SER A 96 7.17 10.60 -31.04
C SER A 96 7.10 9.52 -32.12
N ILE A 97 7.28 8.23 -31.77
CA ILE A 97 7.21 7.12 -32.71
C ILE A 97 5.72 6.74 -32.91
N PRO A 98 5.20 6.70 -34.15
CA PRO A 98 3.77 6.47 -34.41
C PRO A 98 3.19 5.17 -33.83
N GLU A 99 4.02 4.12 -33.71
CA GLU A 99 3.64 2.82 -33.15
C GLU A 99 3.52 2.82 -31.62
N VAL A 100 4.08 3.84 -30.94
CA VAL A 100 4.08 3.96 -29.47
C VAL A 100 2.79 4.64 -29.03
N THR A 101 2.09 4.04 -28.07
CA THR A 101 0.89 4.66 -27.44
C THR A 101 1.24 5.37 -26.16
N HIS A 102 2.02 4.73 -25.29
CA HIS A 102 2.46 5.27 -24.01
C HIS A 102 3.92 4.90 -23.74
N VAL A 103 4.60 5.76 -23.00
CA VAL A 103 5.92 5.49 -22.41
C VAL A 103 5.86 5.88 -20.95
N SER A 104 6.05 4.92 -20.06
CA SER A 104 6.00 5.10 -18.60
C SER A 104 7.30 4.61 -17.97
N PRO A 105 7.80 5.27 -16.91
CA PRO A 105 8.98 4.82 -16.20
C PRO A 105 8.72 3.50 -15.48
N VAL A 106 9.67 2.57 -15.52
CA VAL A 106 9.58 1.33 -14.74
C VAL A 106 9.72 1.67 -13.26
N ARG A 107 8.73 1.29 -12.43
CA ARG A 107 8.80 1.53 -10.98
C ARG A 107 9.69 0.51 -10.28
N TRP A 108 10.29 0.94 -9.19
CA TRP A 108 10.90 0.05 -8.21
C TRP A 108 9.84 -0.31 -7.16
N ILE A 109 9.64 -1.60 -6.94
CA ILE A 109 8.65 -2.13 -6.00
C ILE A 109 9.41 -2.70 -4.80
N PRO A 110 9.15 -2.21 -3.57
CA PRO A 110 9.79 -2.75 -2.39
C PRO A 110 9.42 -4.22 -2.22
N ARG A 111 10.39 -5.04 -1.80
CA ARG A 111 10.09 -6.40 -1.38
C ARG A 111 9.23 -6.33 -0.13
N PRO A 112 8.18 -7.16 -0.01
CA PRO A 112 7.46 -7.30 1.24
C PRO A 112 8.41 -7.65 2.39
N GLU A 113 8.42 -6.84 3.45
CA GLU A 113 9.21 -7.08 4.65
C GLU A 113 8.35 -7.70 5.76
N LEU A 114 9.00 -8.32 6.76
CA LEU A 114 8.33 -8.51 8.05
C LEU A 114 8.00 -7.13 8.59
N ASP A 115 6.84 -6.95 9.21
CA ASP A 115 6.34 -5.69 9.75
C ASP A 115 7.45 -4.87 10.46
N THR A 116 8.08 -4.00 9.68
CA THR A 116 9.19 -3.11 10.02
C THR A 116 8.74 -1.68 9.77
N ALA A 117 7.48 -1.35 10.09
CA ALA A 117 6.83 -0.08 9.75
C ALA A 117 7.62 1.22 10.08
N PHE A 118 8.79 1.15 10.74
CA PHE A 118 9.72 2.27 10.90
C PHE A 118 11.24 1.91 10.79
N ALA A 119 11.66 0.81 10.14
CA ALA A 119 13.08 0.40 10.08
C ALA A 119 13.86 0.90 8.85
N ASP A 120 13.64 2.15 8.42
CA ASP A 120 14.63 2.85 7.60
C ASP A 120 15.79 3.25 8.51
N ASN A 121 16.83 2.40 8.58
CA ASN A 121 18.24 2.69 8.92
C ASN A 121 18.90 1.53 9.70
N SER A 122 19.24 0.39 9.05
CA SER A 122 20.42 -0.46 9.43
C SER A 122 20.53 -1.84 8.74
N ALA A 123 19.93 -2.05 7.56
CA ALA A 123 19.97 -3.34 6.85
C ALA A 123 21.40 -3.90 6.61
N ALA A 124 22.41 -3.06 6.42
CA ALA A 124 23.78 -3.50 6.12
C ALA A 124 24.57 -4.07 7.33
N ALA A 125 24.20 -3.75 8.57
CA ALA A 125 24.88 -4.26 9.77
C ALA A 125 24.34 -5.65 10.19
N PHE A 126 23.12 -5.97 9.76
CA PHE A 126 22.36 -7.18 10.10
C PHE A 126 22.94 -8.46 9.48
N GLU A 127 23.49 -8.38 8.26
CA GLU A 127 23.86 -9.57 7.48
C GLU A 127 25.16 -10.26 7.94
N SER A 128 26.13 -9.50 8.47
CA SER A 128 27.43 -10.06 8.86
C SER A 128 27.35 -11.03 10.04
N ASN A 129 26.33 -10.88 10.90
CA ASN A 129 26.14 -11.69 12.10
C ASN A 129 25.28 -12.95 11.87
N LEU A 130 24.56 -13.05 10.74
CA LEU A 130 23.70 -14.20 10.42
C LEU A 130 24.52 -15.46 10.06
N HIS A 131 25.64 -15.31 9.35
CA HIS A 131 26.40 -16.44 8.82
C HIS A 131 27.11 -17.29 9.90
N HIS A 132 27.34 -16.74 11.10
CA HIS A 132 28.01 -17.45 12.18
C HIS A 132 27.07 -18.18 13.16
N ALA A 133 25.82 -17.72 13.32
CA ALA A 133 24.87 -18.28 14.30
C ALA A 133 24.13 -19.55 13.83
N VAL A 134 23.95 -19.72 12.51
CA VAL A 134 23.10 -20.79 11.94
C VAL A 134 23.69 -22.20 12.09
N ARG A 135 25.03 -22.33 12.24
CA ARG A 135 25.66 -23.64 12.47
C ARG A 135 25.44 -24.18 13.90
N SER A 136 25.08 -23.32 14.85
CA SER A 136 24.83 -23.68 16.26
C SER A 136 23.41 -24.26 16.44
N ALA A 137 22.38 -23.60 15.88
CA ALA A 137 20.97 -23.97 16.06
C ALA A 137 20.59 -25.30 15.39
N ALA A 138 21.11 -25.58 14.19
CA ALA A 138 20.84 -26.83 13.47
C ALA A 138 21.38 -28.08 14.21
N SER A 139 22.38 -27.92 15.07
CA SER A 139 22.97 -29.03 15.84
C SER A 139 22.23 -29.32 17.16
N HIS A 140 21.44 -28.36 17.66
CA HIS A 140 20.74 -28.48 18.94
C HIS A 140 19.25 -28.82 18.83
N HIS A 141 18.61 -28.63 17.68
CA HIS A 141 17.18 -28.98 17.48
C HIS A 141 16.91 -30.45 17.13
N ALA A 142 17.95 -31.26 16.88
CA ALA A 142 17.76 -32.68 16.55
C ALA A 142 17.53 -33.61 17.77
N LYS A 143 17.57 -33.11 19.01
CA LYS A 143 17.42 -33.97 20.21
C LYS A 143 16.76 -33.23 21.38
N ARG A 144 15.44 -33.08 21.34
CA ARG A 144 14.56 -33.10 22.53
C ARG A 144 13.11 -33.17 22.09
N ALA A 145 12.65 -34.40 21.87
CA ALA A 145 11.23 -34.70 21.85
C ALA A 145 10.67 -34.42 23.25
N SER A 146 9.90 -33.35 23.38
CA SER A 146 9.00 -33.15 24.50
C SER A 146 7.82 -34.09 24.29
N THR A 147 7.63 -35.03 25.20
CA THR A 147 6.41 -35.82 25.27
C THR A 147 5.30 -34.94 25.86
N SER A 148 4.40 -34.41 25.03
CA SER A 148 3.04 -34.10 25.46
C SER A 148 2.06 -34.46 24.36
N ALA A 149 1.21 -35.44 24.64
CA ALA A 149 0.08 -35.80 23.77
C ALA A 149 -0.97 -34.67 23.69
N ASP A 150 -0.87 -33.66 24.57
CA ASP A 150 -1.82 -32.54 24.66
C ASP A 150 -1.51 -31.37 23.71
N ALA A 151 -0.24 -31.19 23.26
CA ALA A 151 0.10 -30.14 22.30
C ALA A 151 -0.36 -30.45 20.86
N ALA A 152 -0.44 -31.74 20.50
CA ALA A 152 -0.92 -32.21 19.19
C ALA A 152 -2.44 -32.08 19.01
N ALA A 153 -3.18 -31.59 20.01
CA ALA A 153 -4.63 -31.44 19.99
C ALA A 153 -5.12 -29.99 19.80
N VAL A 154 -4.24 -29.00 19.76
CA VAL A 154 -4.62 -27.58 19.62
C VAL A 154 -4.88 -27.26 18.14
N ASP A 155 -6.06 -26.72 17.84
CA ASP A 155 -6.45 -26.30 16.50
C ASP A 155 -6.09 -24.83 16.24
N PHE A 156 -4.92 -24.61 15.64
CA PHE A 156 -4.38 -23.28 15.31
C PHE A 156 -5.11 -22.60 14.13
N ASN A 157 -6.12 -23.21 13.51
CA ASN A 157 -6.82 -22.67 12.35
C ASN A 157 -7.96 -21.71 12.74
N SER A 158 -7.73 -20.81 13.72
CA SER A 158 -8.75 -19.84 14.18
C SER A 158 -9.26 -18.95 13.03
N ALA A 159 -8.39 -18.59 12.10
CA ALA A 159 -8.76 -17.88 10.87
C ALA A 159 -9.75 -18.67 9.99
N HIS A 160 -9.69 -20.01 9.98
CA HIS A 160 -10.65 -20.83 9.22
C HIS A 160 -12.03 -20.84 9.87
N ARG A 161 -12.10 -20.93 11.20
CA ARG A 161 -13.37 -20.85 11.94
C ARG A 161 -14.03 -19.47 11.80
N LEU A 162 -13.23 -18.42 11.73
CA LEU A 162 -13.70 -17.04 11.51
C LEU A 162 -14.41 -16.86 10.16
N THR A 163 -14.10 -17.66 9.15
CA THR A 163 -14.61 -17.50 7.77
C THR A 163 -15.43 -18.70 7.27
N GLY A 164 -15.52 -19.79 8.03
CA GLY A 164 -16.19 -21.03 7.62
C GLY A 164 -15.38 -21.90 6.63
N VAL A 165 -14.06 -21.73 6.56
CA VAL A 165 -13.19 -22.63 5.76
C VAL A 165 -13.16 -24.04 6.36
N ASP A 166 -13.23 -24.14 7.68
CA ASP A 166 -13.35 -25.42 8.41
C ASP A 166 -14.63 -26.18 8.04
N GLU A 167 -15.75 -25.47 7.85
CA GLU A 167 -17.01 -26.05 7.36
C GLU A 167 -16.87 -26.60 5.93
N ALA A 168 -16.23 -25.83 5.02
CA ALA A 168 -15.95 -26.29 3.66
C ALA A 168 -15.05 -27.54 3.67
N HIS A 169 -14.00 -27.55 4.50
CA HIS A 169 -13.12 -28.71 4.66
C HIS A 169 -13.84 -29.93 5.22
N ALA A 170 -14.73 -29.74 6.21
CA ALA A 170 -15.55 -30.81 6.77
C ALA A 170 -16.49 -31.43 5.73
N ALA A 171 -16.93 -30.65 4.73
CA ALA A 171 -17.68 -31.11 3.57
C ALA A 171 -16.82 -31.78 2.48
N GLY A 172 -15.49 -31.84 2.65
CA GLY A 172 -14.55 -32.41 1.68
C GLY A 172 -14.16 -31.46 0.55
N ILE A 173 -14.49 -30.17 0.66
CA ILE A 173 -14.18 -29.14 -0.34
C ILE A 173 -12.86 -28.49 0.07
N ARG A 174 -11.77 -28.85 -0.64
CA ARG A 174 -10.38 -28.52 -0.25
C ARG A 174 -9.55 -27.93 -1.40
N GLY A 175 -10.20 -27.54 -2.50
CA GLY A 175 -9.57 -26.86 -3.63
C GLY A 175 -9.03 -27.79 -4.74
N ALA A 176 -9.39 -29.07 -4.73
CA ALA A 176 -8.95 -30.04 -5.74
C ALA A 176 -9.25 -29.59 -7.17
N GLY A 177 -8.30 -29.79 -8.08
CA GLY A 177 -8.44 -29.45 -9.50
C GLY A 177 -8.23 -27.97 -9.85
N VAL A 178 -8.02 -27.10 -8.85
CA VAL A 178 -7.72 -25.69 -9.07
C VAL A 178 -6.20 -25.48 -9.09
N LYS A 179 -5.75 -24.61 -10.00
CA LYS A 179 -4.35 -24.21 -10.19
C LYS A 179 -4.17 -22.76 -9.77
N ILE A 180 -3.19 -22.49 -8.91
CA ILE A 180 -2.91 -21.16 -8.38
C ILE A 180 -1.45 -20.80 -8.65
N ALA A 181 -1.21 -19.73 -9.39
CA ALA A 181 0.13 -19.16 -9.52
C ALA A 181 0.33 -18.09 -8.43
N ILE A 182 1.46 -18.12 -7.74
CA ILE A 182 1.84 -17.12 -6.74
C ILE A 182 3.02 -16.33 -7.32
N VAL A 183 2.92 -15.01 -7.37
CA VAL A 183 4.04 -14.13 -7.78
C VAL A 183 4.60 -13.46 -6.53
N ASP A 184 5.80 -13.86 -6.10
CA ASP A 184 6.37 -13.44 -4.81
C ASP A 184 7.92 -13.59 -4.76
N SER A 185 8.52 -13.70 -3.59
CA SER A 185 9.94 -13.78 -3.28
C SER A 185 10.55 -15.18 -3.39
N GLY A 186 9.76 -16.16 -3.85
CA GLY A 186 10.14 -17.57 -3.96
C GLY A 186 9.59 -18.42 -2.81
N VAL A 187 9.82 -19.73 -2.88
CA VAL A 187 9.26 -20.69 -1.91
C VAL A 187 10.30 -21.70 -1.45
N ASP A 188 10.39 -22.00 -0.15
CA ASP A 188 11.06 -23.20 0.35
C ASP A 188 10.14 -24.41 0.21
N HIS A 189 9.90 -24.87 -1.03
CA HIS A 189 8.98 -25.98 -1.34
C HIS A 189 9.39 -27.33 -0.71
N ARG A 190 10.61 -27.42 -0.18
CA ARG A 190 11.11 -28.57 0.58
C ARG A 190 10.46 -28.68 1.96
N HIS A 191 9.75 -27.64 2.42
CA HIS A 191 8.98 -27.68 3.65
C HIS A 191 7.99 -28.87 3.61
N PRO A 192 7.97 -29.78 4.60
CA PRO A 192 7.09 -30.96 4.55
C PRO A 192 5.61 -30.63 4.41
N ALA A 193 5.14 -29.57 5.09
CA ALA A 193 3.77 -29.09 4.96
C ALA A 193 3.45 -28.52 3.57
N LEU A 194 4.45 -28.22 2.74
CA LEU A 194 4.29 -27.78 1.34
C LEU A 194 4.53 -28.92 0.34
N GLY A 195 4.55 -30.18 0.80
CA GLY A 195 4.72 -31.37 -0.03
C GLY A 195 6.18 -31.80 -0.25
N GLY A 196 7.16 -30.96 0.12
CA GLY A 196 8.57 -31.35 0.18
C GLY A 196 9.29 -31.49 -1.17
N CYS A 197 8.70 -31.06 -2.28
CA CYS A 197 9.30 -31.16 -3.61
C CYS A 197 8.75 -30.13 -4.62
N PHE A 198 9.42 -30.01 -5.77
CA PHE A 198 9.04 -29.15 -6.90
C PHE A 198 9.04 -29.92 -8.22
N GLY A 199 8.08 -29.60 -9.08
CA GLY A 199 7.90 -30.18 -10.41
C GLY A 199 6.75 -31.19 -10.50
N ALA A 200 6.67 -31.92 -11.61
CA ALA A 200 5.56 -32.82 -11.89
C ALA A 200 5.29 -33.82 -10.75
N GLY A 201 4.04 -33.87 -10.28
CA GLY A 201 3.61 -34.73 -9.17
C GLY A 201 3.82 -34.14 -7.77
N CYS A 202 4.41 -32.96 -7.66
CA CYS A 202 4.52 -32.20 -6.41
C CYS A 202 3.35 -31.21 -6.26
N LYS A 203 3.13 -30.72 -5.03
CA LYS A 203 2.20 -29.61 -4.76
C LYS A 203 2.59 -28.36 -5.55
N PHE A 204 3.88 -28.03 -5.54
CA PHE A 204 4.46 -27.01 -6.42
C PHE A 204 4.89 -27.66 -7.74
N SER A 205 4.00 -27.68 -8.73
CA SER A 205 4.23 -28.41 -9.98
C SER A 205 4.76 -27.55 -11.13
N PHE A 206 4.60 -26.23 -11.04
CA PHE A 206 5.02 -25.25 -12.04
C PHE A 206 5.58 -23.97 -11.40
N GLY A 207 6.13 -23.07 -12.20
CA GLY A 207 6.76 -21.84 -11.71
C GLY A 207 8.15 -21.58 -12.28
N TYR A 208 8.76 -20.48 -11.86
CA TYR A 208 10.07 -20.05 -12.33
C TYR A 208 10.73 -19.02 -11.40
N ASP A 209 12.05 -19.05 -11.30
CA ASP A 209 12.84 -17.97 -10.70
C ASP A 209 13.30 -16.98 -11.76
N LEU A 210 12.80 -15.75 -11.72
CA LEU A 210 13.21 -14.72 -12.65
C LEU A 210 14.50 -14.00 -12.22
N VAL A 211 14.93 -14.11 -10.96
CA VAL A 211 15.90 -13.16 -10.39
C VAL A 211 17.03 -13.77 -9.58
N GLY A 212 16.79 -14.85 -8.84
CA GLY A 212 17.78 -15.46 -7.95
C GLY A 212 18.05 -14.68 -6.65
N ASP A 213 18.85 -15.29 -5.76
CA ASP A 213 19.07 -14.80 -4.39
C ASP A 213 19.79 -13.45 -4.31
N ALA A 214 20.72 -13.19 -5.24
CA ALA A 214 21.59 -12.01 -5.21
C ALA A 214 20.91 -10.74 -5.72
N TYR A 215 19.74 -10.84 -6.36
CA TYR A 215 19.02 -9.69 -6.88
C TYR A 215 18.51 -8.81 -5.74
N ASP A 216 18.79 -7.52 -5.82
CA ASP A 216 18.44 -6.50 -4.82
C ASP A 216 17.52 -5.41 -5.37
N GLY A 217 17.13 -5.49 -6.64
CA GLY A 217 16.33 -4.46 -7.28
C GLY A 217 17.10 -3.18 -7.64
N TYR A 218 18.41 -3.10 -7.44
CA TYR A 218 19.23 -1.94 -7.86
C TYR A 218 20.22 -2.32 -8.96
N ASP A 219 20.82 -3.51 -8.86
CA ASP A 219 21.80 -3.98 -9.82
C ASP A 219 21.20 -5.09 -10.70
N PRO A 220 20.75 -4.76 -11.93
CA PRO A 220 20.18 -5.75 -12.84
C PRO A 220 21.20 -6.81 -13.28
N SER A 221 22.50 -6.61 -13.10
CA SER A 221 23.52 -7.63 -13.42
C SER A 221 23.47 -8.84 -12.46
N LYS A 222 22.78 -8.71 -11.33
CA LYS A 222 22.58 -9.79 -10.34
C LYS A 222 21.41 -10.72 -10.67
N ILE A 223 20.62 -10.40 -11.71
CA ILE A 223 19.53 -11.25 -12.18
C ILE A 223 20.09 -12.60 -12.65
N ALA A 224 19.65 -13.68 -12.00
CA ALA A 224 20.09 -15.05 -12.25
C ALA A 224 18.89 -16.00 -12.39
N PRO A 225 18.22 -16.01 -13.55
CA PRO A 225 17.00 -16.78 -13.74
C PRO A 225 17.25 -18.29 -13.77
N LYS A 226 16.34 -19.08 -13.20
CA LYS A 226 16.44 -20.55 -13.18
C LYS A 226 15.04 -21.20 -13.08
N PRO A 227 14.89 -22.47 -13.49
CA PRO A 227 13.58 -23.15 -13.44
C PRO A 227 12.96 -23.28 -12.04
N ASP A 228 13.79 -23.51 -11.02
CA ASP A 228 13.33 -23.77 -9.66
C ASP A 228 13.23 -22.45 -8.86
N PRO A 229 12.03 -22.04 -8.39
CA PRO A 229 11.80 -20.83 -7.59
C PRO A 229 12.24 -20.97 -6.12
N LEU A 230 13.03 -22.00 -5.79
CA LEU A 230 13.57 -22.23 -4.46
C LEU A 230 14.30 -21.00 -3.92
N THR A 231 13.85 -20.57 -2.75
CA THR A 231 14.56 -19.65 -1.85
C THR A 231 14.71 -20.28 -0.48
N THR A 232 15.86 -20.10 0.14
CA THR A 232 16.15 -20.62 1.49
C THR A 232 16.65 -19.54 2.43
N CYS A 233 16.83 -18.32 1.93
CA CYS A 233 17.27 -17.20 2.73
C CYS A 233 16.09 -16.67 3.57
N LEU A 234 16.39 -16.21 4.78
CA LEU A 234 15.35 -15.68 5.66
C LEU A 234 14.73 -14.38 5.12
N GLY A 235 15.46 -13.62 4.29
CA GLY A 235 14.88 -12.48 3.60
C GLY A 235 13.90 -12.86 2.49
N GLY A 236 14.01 -14.04 1.90
CA GLY A 236 13.06 -14.53 0.89
C GLY A 236 11.86 -15.28 1.48
N PHE A 237 11.57 -15.09 2.77
CA PHE A 237 10.57 -15.89 3.48
C PHE A 237 9.14 -15.67 3.00
N HIS A 238 8.83 -14.47 2.51
CA HIS A 238 7.46 -14.00 2.33
C HIS A 238 6.66 -14.93 1.40
N GLY A 239 7.26 -15.36 0.30
CA GLY A 239 6.65 -16.28 -0.66
C GLY A 239 6.41 -17.68 -0.08
N THR A 240 7.23 -18.10 0.89
CA THR A 240 7.01 -19.34 1.66
C THR A 240 5.84 -19.19 2.63
N HIS A 241 5.67 -18.01 3.25
CA HIS A 241 4.58 -17.74 4.18
C HIS A 241 3.22 -17.67 3.48
N VAL A 242 3.12 -16.91 2.39
CA VAL A 242 1.87 -16.84 1.59
C VAL A 242 1.50 -18.19 0.99
N SER A 243 2.49 -19.00 0.58
CA SER A 243 2.28 -20.37 0.07
C SER A 243 1.61 -21.28 1.09
N GLY A 244 2.00 -21.17 2.37
CA GLY A 244 1.40 -21.97 3.42
C GLY A 244 -0.06 -21.59 3.68
N ILE A 245 -0.38 -20.30 3.64
CA ILE A 245 -1.76 -19.80 3.80
C ILE A 245 -2.66 -20.41 2.72
N VAL A 246 -2.19 -20.46 1.48
CA VAL A 246 -2.95 -21.06 0.39
C VAL A 246 -3.12 -22.57 0.59
N GLY A 247 -2.03 -23.32 0.79
CA GLY A 247 -2.08 -24.75 0.54
C GLY A 247 -1.18 -25.63 1.39
N MET A 248 -0.75 -25.21 2.59
CA MET A 248 -0.06 -26.13 3.49
C MET A 248 -0.96 -27.29 3.93
N ASP A 249 -0.35 -28.43 4.23
CA ASP A 249 -0.98 -29.52 4.95
C ASP A 249 0.05 -30.12 5.90
N ALA A 250 0.00 -29.71 7.17
CA ALA A 250 0.90 -30.22 8.21
C ALA A 250 0.44 -31.58 8.75
N THR A 251 -0.73 -32.06 8.35
CA THR A 251 -1.28 -33.32 8.85
C THR A 251 -0.40 -34.48 8.41
N GLY A 252 -0.05 -35.36 9.36
CA GLY A 252 0.84 -36.50 9.09
C GLY A 252 2.31 -36.13 8.87
N THR A 253 2.70 -34.86 9.02
CA THR A 253 4.12 -34.49 9.15
C THR A 253 4.66 -34.90 10.53
N ASN A 254 5.99 -34.90 10.68
CA ASN A 254 6.64 -35.18 11.97
C ASN A 254 6.61 -33.97 12.94
N ASP A 255 5.87 -32.90 12.62
CA ASP A 255 5.71 -31.75 13.50
C ASP A 255 4.84 -32.12 14.71
N THR A 256 5.27 -31.73 15.91
CA THR A 256 4.57 -32.06 17.15
C THR A 256 3.72 -30.92 17.70
N LEU A 257 3.95 -29.69 17.25
CA LEU A 257 3.28 -28.49 17.76
C LEU A 257 2.23 -27.97 16.77
N PHE A 258 2.55 -27.97 15.47
CA PHE A 258 1.72 -27.37 14.43
C PHE A 258 1.13 -28.39 13.46
N SER A 259 1.06 -29.66 13.84
CA SER A 259 0.52 -30.74 13.00
C SER A 259 -0.95 -30.60 12.63
N SER A 260 -1.69 -29.71 13.29
CA SER A 260 -3.08 -29.36 12.95
C SER A 260 -3.21 -28.28 11.88
N LEU A 261 -2.14 -27.56 11.53
CA LEU A 261 -2.21 -26.48 10.55
C LEU A 261 -2.49 -27.00 9.14
N VAL A 262 -3.43 -26.36 8.48
CA VAL A 262 -3.80 -26.62 7.09
C VAL A 262 -4.05 -25.28 6.40
N GLY A 263 -3.70 -25.16 5.13
CA GLY A 263 -4.00 -23.97 4.32
C GLY A 263 -5.46 -23.94 3.90
N VAL A 264 -5.89 -22.85 3.28
CA VAL A 264 -7.30 -22.69 2.87
C VAL A 264 -7.71 -23.69 1.78
N ALA A 265 -6.84 -23.96 0.81
CA ALA A 265 -7.04 -24.88 -0.32
C ALA A 265 -5.89 -25.90 -0.41
N PRO A 266 -5.79 -26.85 0.55
CA PRO A 266 -4.66 -27.76 0.66
C PRO A 266 -4.56 -28.79 -0.48
N GLU A 267 -5.60 -28.94 -1.31
CA GLU A 267 -5.59 -29.84 -2.48
C GLU A 267 -5.42 -29.10 -3.81
N ALA A 268 -5.25 -27.78 -3.78
CA ALA A 268 -4.91 -27.01 -4.98
C ALA A 268 -3.48 -27.30 -5.45
N GLU A 269 -3.29 -27.24 -6.77
CA GLU A 269 -1.99 -27.29 -7.43
C GLU A 269 -1.39 -25.87 -7.44
N LEU A 270 -0.18 -25.72 -6.91
CA LEU A 270 0.46 -24.41 -6.75
C LEU A 270 1.62 -24.24 -7.74
N GLY A 271 1.87 -23.00 -8.11
CA GLY A 271 3.09 -22.59 -8.79
C GLY A 271 3.66 -21.32 -8.17
N MET A 272 4.99 -21.16 -8.26
CA MET A 272 5.68 -19.99 -7.70
C MET A 272 6.51 -19.29 -8.77
N TYR A 273 6.29 -17.99 -8.91
CA TYR A 273 6.97 -17.09 -9.80
C TYR A 273 7.77 -16.09 -8.97
N ARG A 274 9.06 -16.35 -8.84
CA ARG A 274 9.93 -15.56 -7.98
C ARG A 274 10.42 -14.30 -8.69
N VAL A 275 10.10 -13.14 -8.11
CA VAL A 275 10.43 -11.80 -8.63
C VAL A 275 11.32 -10.98 -7.68
N PHE A 276 11.44 -11.38 -6.42
CA PHE A 276 12.35 -10.76 -5.45
C PHE A 276 13.53 -11.68 -5.10
N GLY A 277 14.71 -11.09 -4.86
CA GLY A 277 15.84 -11.79 -4.26
C GLY A 277 15.76 -11.81 -2.74
N CYS A 278 16.90 -11.96 -2.06
CA CYS A 278 16.94 -12.05 -0.60
C CYS A 278 16.87 -10.69 0.11
N THR A 279 17.08 -9.58 -0.61
CA THR A 279 17.10 -8.21 -0.09
C THR A 279 16.55 -7.22 -1.12
N GLY A 280 16.35 -5.96 -0.70
CA GLY A 280 16.01 -4.85 -1.59
C GLY A 280 14.59 -4.94 -2.15
N GLY A 281 14.44 -4.84 -3.48
CA GLY A 281 13.15 -4.84 -4.16
C GLY A 281 13.17 -5.52 -5.53
N ALA A 282 12.17 -5.23 -6.34
CA ALA A 282 12.08 -5.71 -7.71
C ALA A 282 11.64 -4.61 -8.65
N HIS A 283 12.09 -4.69 -9.89
CA HIS A 283 11.57 -3.83 -10.94
C HIS A 283 10.19 -4.30 -11.39
N GLU A 284 9.29 -3.36 -11.64
CA GLU A 284 7.95 -3.63 -12.13
C GLU A 284 7.93 -4.47 -13.43
N ASP A 285 8.93 -4.28 -14.30
CA ASP A 285 9.06 -5.04 -15.56
C ASP A 285 9.34 -6.54 -15.35
N VAL A 286 10.01 -6.91 -14.26
CA VAL A 286 10.19 -8.31 -13.83
C VAL A 286 8.84 -8.91 -13.41
N ILE A 287 8.01 -8.13 -12.70
CA ILE A 287 6.70 -8.58 -12.21
C ILE A 287 5.74 -8.79 -13.39
N VAL A 288 5.68 -7.84 -14.32
CA VAL A 288 4.91 -7.98 -15.57
C VAL A 288 5.35 -9.22 -16.36
N ALA A 289 6.66 -9.46 -16.48
CA ALA A 289 7.17 -10.66 -17.15
C ALA A 289 6.78 -11.96 -16.42
N ALA A 290 6.79 -11.96 -15.09
CA ALA A 290 6.36 -13.10 -14.28
C ALA A 290 4.86 -13.41 -14.45
N MET A 291 4.02 -12.38 -14.49
CA MET A 291 2.57 -12.54 -14.72
C MET A 291 2.27 -13.10 -16.11
N GLN A 292 2.94 -12.62 -17.16
CA GLN A 292 2.76 -13.18 -18.51
C GLN A 292 3.21 -14.64 -18.58
N ARG A 293 4.33 -14.96 -17.95
CA ARG A 293 4.79 -16.34 -17.90
C ARG A 293 3.85 -17.24 -17.07
N ALA A 294 3.30 -16.72 -15.97
CA ALA A 294 2.26 -17.40 -15.22
C ALA A 294 1.03 -17.69 -16.10
N ALA A 295 0.66 -16.77 -16.98
CA ALA A 295 -0.43 -16.98 -17.91
C ALA A 295 -0.19 -18.18 -18.85
N ASP A 296 1.06 -18.39 -19.30
CA ASP A 296 1.42 -19.51 -20.18
C ASP A 296 1.23 -20.89 -19.53
N ASP A 297 1.38 -20.97 -18.20
CA ASP A 297 1.12 -22.20 -17.43
C ASP A 297 -0.37 -22.45 -17.15
N GLY A 298 -1.25 -21.51 -17.51
CA GLY A 298 -2.71 -21.63 -17.44
C GLY A 298 -3.30 -21.85 -16.04
N PRO A 299 -2.92 -21.08 -15.00
CA PRO A 299 -3.56 -21.15 -13.69
C PRO A 299 -5.00 -20.61 -13.77
N HIS A 300 -5.84 -20.99 -12.80
CA HIS A 300 -7.18 -20.40 -12.66
C HIS A 300 -7.12 -19.01 -12.01
N LEU A 301 -6.07 -18.74 -11.23
CA LEU A 301 -5.84 -17.44 -10.60
C LEU A 301 -4.34 -17.17 -10.35
N ILE A 302 -3.97 -15.90 -10.38
CA ILE A 302 -2.69 -15.37 -9.94
C ILE A 302 -2.91 -14.64 -8.61
N SER A 303 -2.21 -15.10 -7.57
CA SER A 303 -2.18 -14.48 -6.24
C SER A 303 -0.97 -13.56 -6.12
N MET A 304 -1.18 -12.31 -5.72
CA MET A 304 -0.14 -11.29 -5.65
C MET A 304 -0.14 -10.56 -4.31
N SER A 305 0.84 -10.89 -3.48
CA SER A 305 1.07 -10.26 -2.18
C SER A 305 2.19 -9.22 -2.26
N LEU A 306 2.09 -8.34 -3.25
CA LEU A 306 3.07 -7.31 -3.57
C LEU A 306 2.35 -6.12 -4.22
N GLY A 307 2.99 -4.97 -4.21
CA GLY A 307 2.49 -3.81 -4.92
C GLY A 307 3.22 -2.52 -4.58
N GLY A 308 3.04 -1.50 -5.43
CA GLY A 308 3.46 -0.13 -5.18
C GLY A 308 2.25 0.76 -4.95
N TYR A 309 2.44 1.96 -4.38
CA TYR A 309 1.35 2.94 -4.33
C TYR A 309 0.87 3.28 -5.75
N ALA A 310 -0.44 3.30 -5.95
CA ALA A 310 -1.07 3.74 -7.18
C ALA A 310 -2.34 4.53 -6.87
N ALA A 311 -2.49 5.67 -7.53
CA ALA A 311 -3.63 6.56 -7.29
C ALA A 311 -4.86 6.19 -8.13
N TRP A 312 -4.63 5.84 -9.38
CA TRP A 312 -5.66 5.74 -10.43
C TRP A 312 -5.75 4.30 -10.93
N GLY A 313 -6.93 3.70 -10.87
CA GLY A 313 -7.13 2.32 -11.34
C GLY A 313 -7.20 2.24 -12.86
N GLY A 314 -7.60 3.33 -13.52
CA GLY A 314 -7.75 3.43 -14.97
C GLY A 314 -6.59 4.11 -15.69
N ASP A 315 -5.41 4.25 -15.07
CA ASP A 315 -4.27 4.89 -15.74
C ASP A 315 -3.83 4.08 -16.98
N PRO A 316 -3.95 4.63 -18.21
CA PRO A 316 -3.56 3.93 -19.43
C PRO A 316 -2.04 3.76 -19.59
N SER A 317 -1.24 4.45 -18.76
CA SER A 317 0.22 4.33 -18.75
C SER A 317 0.72 3.14 -17.94
N SER A 318 -0.10 2.61 -17.03
CA SER A 318 0.22 1.43 -16.23
C SER A 318 0.22 0.15 -17.08
N PRO A 319 1.28 -0.67 -17.04
CA PRO A 319 1.30 -1.94 -17.77
C PRO A 319 0.29 -2.95 -17.21
N TYR A 320 -0.16 -2.77 -15.96
CA TYR A 320 -1.11 -3.67 -15.30
C TYR A 320 -2.53 -3.55 -15.86
N LEU A 321 -2.92 -2.38 -16.40
CA LEU A 321 -4.30 -2.15 -16.86
C LEU A 321 -4.71 -3.15 -17.96
N GLU A 322 -3.93 -3.23 -19.03
CA GLU A 322 -4.20 -4.16 -20.13
C GLU A 322 -3.88 -5.62 -19.74
N LEU A 323 -2.82 -5.82 -18.95
CA LEU A 323 -2.40 -7.14 -18.50
C LEU A 323 -3.46 -7.85 -17.66
N VAL A 324 -4.00 -7.20 -16.62
CA VAL A 324 -5.01 -7.80 -15.73
C VAL A 324 -6.31 -8.05 -16.48
N ALA A 325 -6.75 -7.10 -17.31
CA ALA A 325 -7.92 -7.28 -18.17
C ALA A 325 -7.74 -8.46 -19.14
N GLY A 326 -6.53 -8.60 -19.72
CA GLY A 326 -6.16 -9.71 -20.59
C GLY A 326 -6.15 -11.07 -19.91
N LEU A 327 -5.61 -11.13 -18.68
CA LEU A 327 -5.62 -12.34 -17.86
C LEU A 327 -7.05 -12.80 -17.58
N LYS A 328 -7.94 -11.87 -17.21
CA LYS A 328 -9.35 -12.18 -16.99
C LYS A 328 -10.03 -12.71 -18.24
N ARG A 329 -9.78 -12.13 -19.43
CA ARG A 329 -10.28 -12.65 -20.73
C ARG A 329 -9.81 -14.07 -21.02
N ARG A 330 -8.66 -14.48 -20.49
CA ARG A 330 -8.12 -15.85 -20.58
C ARG A 330 -8.65 -16.80 -19.51
N GLY A 331 -9.56 -16.34 -18.63
CA GLY A 331 -10.07 -17.13 -17.53
C GLY A 331 -9.09 -17.24 -16.35
N ILE A 332 -8.15 -16.30 -16.23
CA ILE A 332 -7.19 -16.22 -15.12
C ILE A 332 -7.55 -15.03 -14.23
N ALA A 333 -8.03 -15.30 -13.02
CA ALA A 333 -8.32 -14.25 -12.04
C ALA A 333 -7.05 -13.63 -11.46
N VAL A 334 -7.10 -12.38 -11.02
CA VAL A 334 -6.02 -11.75 -10.24
C VAL A 334 -6.57 -11.35 -8.88
N VAL A 335 -5.98 -11.88 -7.81
CA VAL A 335 -6.30 -11.55 -6.42
C VAL A 335 -5.06 -10.91 -5.80
N ALA A 336 -5.18 -9.68 -5.34
CA ALA A 336 -4.02 -8.89 -4.93
C ALA A 336 -4.23 -8.14 -3.60
N ALA A 337 -3.16 -8.01 -2.84
CA ALA A 337 -3.12 -7.28 -1.57
C ALA A 337 -3.40 -5.79 -1.78
N ALA A 338 -4.30 -5.20 -1.00
CA ALA A 338 -4.68 -3.79 -1.14
C ALA A 338 -3.56 -2.81 -0.76
N GLY A 339 -2.59 -3.25 0.05
CA GLY A 339 -1.50 -2.45 0.59
C GLY A 339 -1.54 -2.36 2.12
N ASN A 340 -0.43 -1.89 2.72
CA ASN A 340 -0.27 -1.78 4.18
C ASN A 340 -0.10 -0.32 4.64
N ASN A 341 -0.69 0.64 3.91
CA ASN A 341 -0.55 2.08 4.17
C ASN A 341 -1.82 2.70 4.77
N GLY A 342 -2.67 1.91 5.45
CA GLY A 342 -3.96 2.36 5.99
C GLY A 342 -3.85 3.57 6.91
N GLU A 343 -2.77 3.67 7.69
CA GLU A 343 -2.50 4.81 8.57
C GLU A 343 -2.33 6.14 7.82
N SER A 344 -2.03 6.09 6.51
CA SER A 344 -1.97 7.28 5.66
C SER A 344 -3.36 7.85 5.35
N GLY A 345 -4.42 7.05 5.51
CA GLY A 345 -5.80 7.46 5.28
C GLY A 345 -6.45 6.84 4.04
N PRO A 346 -7.63 7.35 3.64
CA PRO A 346 -8.26 6.97 2.37
C PRO A 346 -7.36 7.31 1.17
N PHE A 347 -7.67 6.69 0.03
CA PHE A 347 -6.95 6.85 -1.24
C PHE A 347 -5.50 6.31 -1.27
N TRP A 348 -5.18 5.37 -0.39
CA TRP A 348 -3.86 4.76 -0.24
C TRP A 348 -3.80 3.29 -0.66
N LEU A 349 -4.19 3.02 -1.91
CA LEU A 349 -4.22 1.67 -2.48
C LEU A 349 -2.92 1.33 -3.22
N SER A 350 -2.73 0.02 -3.42
CA SER A 350 -1.63 -0.51 -4.22
C SER A 350 -2.08 -1.10 -5.55
N ASP A 351 -1.21 -1.07 -6.55
CA ASP A 351 -1.35 -1.86 -7.77
C ASP A 351 -0.55 -3.17 -7.70
N PRO A 352 -1.00 -4.25 -8.37
CA PRO A 352 -2.13 -4.33 -9.30
C PRO A 352 -3.52 -4.40 -8.65
N ALA A 353 -3.65 -4.38 -7.31
CA ALA A 353 -4.96 -4.53 -6.65
C ALA A 353 -5.99 -3.44 -7.04
N ILE A 354 -5.54 -2.20 -7.28
CA ILE A 354 -6.39 -1.10 -7.72
C ILE A 354 -7.02 -1.31 -9.10
N MET A 355 -6.47 -2.21 -9.94
CA MET A 355 -6.96 -2.44 -11.31
C MET A 355 -8.42 -2.90 -11.31
N PRO A 356 -9.27 -2.41 -12.23
CA PRO A 356 -10.70 -2.72 -12.26
C PRO A 356 -11.02 -4.22 -12.26
N ASP A 357 -10.25 -5.00 -13.02
CA ASP A 357 -10.44 -6.44 -13.20
C ASP A 357 -9.70 -7.32 -12.18
N ALA A 358 -8.94 -6.73 -11.24
CA ALA A 358 -8.36 -7.42 -10.09
C ALA A 358 -9.31 -7.40 -8.89
N LEU A 359 -9.23 -8.39 -8.00
CA LEU A 359 -9.91 -8.38 -6.71
C LEU A 359 -8.94 -7.91 -5.61
N ALA A 360 -9.17 -6.73 -5.07
CA ALA A 360 -8.36 -6.13 -4.00
C ALA A 360 -8.79 -6.60 -2.61
N VAL A 361 -7.82 -7.02 -1.80
CA VAL A 361 -8.07 -7.67 -0.50
C VAL A 361 -7.54 -6.86 0.68
N ALA A 362 -8.44 -6.51 1.60
CA ALA A 362 -8.15 -5.85 2.87
C ALA A 362 -7.79 -6.87 3.97
N SER A 363 -7.16 -6.42 5.06
CA SER A 363 -6.72 -7.28 6.17
C SER A 363 -7.61 -7.19 7.40
N VAL A 364 -8.00 -8.36 7.91
CA VAL A 364 -8.71 -8.55 9.18
C VAL A 364 -7.80 -9.26 10.18
N GLU A 365 -7.88 -8.85 11.44
CA GLU A 365 -7.13 -9.45 12.54
C GLU A 365 -7.63 -10.86 12.84
N ASN A 366 -6.71 -11.81 13.03
CA ASN A 366 -7.07 -13.17 13.40
C ASN A 366 -7.76 -13.21 14.78
N SER A 367 -8.73 -14.11 14.97
CA SER A 367 -9.56 -14.10 16.18
C SER A 367 -8.82 -14.54 17.43
N GLU A 368 -7.83 -15.43 17.30
CA GLU A 368 -7.11 -16.01 18.43
C GLU A 368 -5.60 -16.07 18.19
N PHE A 369 -4.82 -16.01 19.27
CA PHE A 369 -3.37 -16.13 19.24
C PHE A 369 -2.86 -17.14 20.28
N PRO A 370 -1.80 -17.92 19.99
CA PRO A 370 -1.24 -18.85 20.96
C PRO A 370 -0.56 -18.15 22.14
N THR A 371 -0.90 -18.62 23.34
CA THR A 371 -0.35 -18.14 24.60
C THR A 371 0.11 -19.29 25.50
N TYR A 372 1.03 -19.00 26.40
CA TYR A 372 1.56 -19.96 27.38
C TYR A 372 1.55 -19.37 28.78
N GLU A 373 1.47 -20.22 29.80
CA GLU A 373 1.50 -19.80 31.20
C GLU A 373 2.92 -19.38 31.64
N LEU A 374 2.99 -18.32 32.45
CA LEU A 374 4.12 -17.98 33.30
C LEU A 374 3.64 -17.71 34.74
N ARG A 375 4.51 -17.85 35.74
CA ARG A 375 4.18 -17.54 37.15
C ARG A 375 5.15 -16.53 37.74
N ASP A 376 4.66 -15.60 38.55
CA ASP A 376 5.49 -14.70 39.32
C ASP A 376 5.93 -15.30 40.67
N ASP A 377 6.69 -14.53 41.47
CA ASP A 377 7.19 -14.94 42.77
C ASP A 377 6.12 -14.97 43.87
N GLY A 378 4.99 -14.30 43.67
CA GLY A 378 3.76 -14.44 44.46
C GLY A 378 3.01 -15.74 44.19
N GLY A 379 3.36 -16.43 43.09
CA GLY A 379 2.71 -17.65 42.62
C GLY A 379 1.46 -17.39 41.76
N GLU A 380 1.18 -16.12 41.44
CA GLU A 380 0.10 -15.71 40.55
C GLU A 380 0.40 -16.18 39.12
N SER A 381 -0.68 -16.50 38.41
CA SER A 381 -0.62 -17.07 37.06
C SER A 381 -0.88 -15.99 36.02
N HIS A 382 -0.04 -15.98 35.01
CA HIS A 382 0.03 -14.98 33.95
C HIS A 382 0.13 -15.67 32.59
N ARG A 383 -0.19 -14.99 31.50
CA ARG A 383 -0.03 -15.52 30.14
C ARG A 383 0.79 -14.61 29.24
N TYR A 384 1.52 -15.21 28.32
CA TYR A 384 2.23 -14.50 27.26
C TYR A 384 1.93 -15.10 25.90
N GLY A 385 1.68 -14.24 24.91
CA GLY A 385 1.47 -14.64 23.52
C GLY A 385 2.78 -14.95 22.82
N ALA A 386 2.92 -16.15 22.27
CA ALA A 386 4.10 -16.54 21.50
C ALA A 386 3.79 -17.68 20.53
N LEU A 387 4.54 -17.75 19.43
CA LEU A 387 4.47 -18.91 18.53
C LEU A 387 5.07 -20.16 19.19
N TYR A 388 6.26 -20.02 19.77
CA TYR A 388 6.97 -21.08 20.50
C TYR A 388 7.06 -20.75 21.99
N PRO A 389 7.03 -21.75 22.88
CA PRO A 389 7.11 -21.48 24.30
C PRO A 389 8.49 -20.95 24.73
N PHE A 390 8.50 -20.11 25.76
CA PHE A 390 9.71 -19.57 26.41
C PHE A 390 10.65 -20.69 26.86
N PRO A 391 11.99 -20.53 26.79
CA PRO A 391 12.92 -21.45 27.44
C PRO A 391 12.54 -21.72 28.89
N SER A 392 12.56 -22.98 29.30
CA SER A 392 12.25 -23.32 30.68
C SER A 392 13.30 -22.76 31.64
N GLY A 393 12.83 -22.02 32.64
CA GLY A 393 13.72 -21.44 33.64
C GLY A 393 12.99 -20.52 34.61
N ASN A 394 13.76 -20.05 35.60
CA ASN A 394 13.37 -18.95 36.46
C ASN A 394 14.28 -17.77 36.11
N TYR A 395 13.69 -16.63 35.80
CA TYR A 395 14.40 -15.44 35.37
C TYR A 395 14.00 -14.23 36.20
N THR A 396 14.92 -13.29 36.35
CA THR A 396 14.62 -11.99 36.94
C THR A 396 14.18 -11.02 35.85
N ALA A 397 12.98 -10.47 35.96
CA ALA A 397 12.42 -9.48 35.06
C ALA A 397 12.84 -8.06 35.47
N VAL A 398 13.33 -7.29 34.50
CA VAL A 398 13.84 -5.91 34.65
C VAL A 398 13.35 -5.04 33.50
N VAL A 399 13.18 -3.73 33.70
CA VAL A 399 12.70 -2.80 32.65
C VAL A 399 13.89 -2.16 31.92
N ALA A 400 13.78 -1.97 30.60
CA ALA A 400 14.79 -1.25 29.82
C ALA A 400 14.86 0.24 30.21
N GLY A 401 16.08 0.80 30.28
CA GLY A 401 16.31 2.23 30.48
C GLY A 401 16.49 2.67 31.93
N ASP A 402 16.39 3.98 32.14
CA ASP A 402 16.62 4.69 33.42
C ASP A 402 15.34 4.92 34.25
N GLY A 403 14.21 4.37 33.80
CA GLY A 403 12.90 4.51 34.43
C GLY A 403 12.11 5.75 34.00
N SER A 404 12.57 6.49 32.98
CA SER A 404 11.77 7.52 32.30
C SER A 404 10.83 6.90 31.26
N ALA A 405 9.65 7.51 31.06
CA ALA A 405 8.63 6.99 30.14
C ALA A 405 9.13 6.82 28.68
N GLN A 406 10.13 7.60 28.24
CA GLN A 406 10.72 7.46 26.90
C GLN A 406 11.74 6.33 26.79
N SER A 407 12.49 6.01 27.86
CA SER A 407 13.53 4.97 27.80
C SER A 407 12.96 3.54 27.83
N GLU A 408 11.74 3.39 28.36
CA GLU A 408 11.05 2.11 28.54
C GLU A 408 10.58 1.43 27.24
N PHE A 409 10.50 2.17 26.14
CA PHE A 409 10.19 1.60 24.82
C PHE A 409 11.35 0.79 24.23
N GLY A 410 12.57 0.94 24.77
CA GLY A 410 13.73 0.16 24.35
C GLY A 410 14.27 0.49 22.95
N CYS A 411 14.00 1.67 22.38
CA CYS A 411 14.43 1.97 21.00
C CYS A 411 15.93 2.26 20.85
N TYR A 412 16.62 2.56 21.94
CA TYR A 412 17.98 3.08 21.93
C TYR A 412 18.93 2.10 22.63
N SER A 413 20.08 1.83 22.02
CA SER A 413 21.13 0.96 22.59
C SER A 413 21.52 1.41 23.99
N GLU A 414 21.62 2.72 24.21
CA GLU A 414 22.03 3.30 25.49
C GLU A 414 21.15 2.83 26.68
N ASN A 415 19.86 2.55 26.44
CA ASN A 415 18.93 2.07 27.47
C ASN A 415 19.32 0.68 27.97
N TYR A 416 19.81 -0.19 27.08
CA TYR A 416 20.26 -1.54 27.42
C TYR A 416 21.67 -1.53 28.00
N GLU A 417 22.55 -0.66 27.51
CA GLU A 417 23.89 -0.48 28.06
C GLU A 417 23.82 -0.01 29.53
N ALA A 418 22.97 0.97 29.81
CA ALA A 418 22.73 1.47 31.16
C ALA A 418 22.14 0.39 32.07
N LEU A 419 21.17 -0.40 31.57
CA LEU A 419 20.61 -1.53 32.30
C LEU A 419 21.69 -2.57 32.61
N ALA A 420 22.42 -3.03 31.59
CA ALA A 420 23.45 -4.06 31.72
C ALA A 420 24.56 -3.68 32.71
N ALA A 421 24.93 -2.39 32.78
CA ALA A 421 25.90 -1.88 33.73
C ALA A 421 25.45 -2.00 35.21
N ASN A 422 24.13 -2.07 35.45
CA ASN A 422 23.53 -2.12 36.78
C ASN A 422 23.12 -3.55 37.22
N LEU A 423 23.15 -4.53 36.32
CA LEU A 423 22.79 -5.92 36.65
C LEU A 423 23.92 -6.62 37.41
N THR A 424 23.54 -7.58 38.28
CA THR A 424 24.49 -8.41 39.02
C THR A 424 24.41 -9.85 38.55
N GLY A 425 25.53 -10.43 38.11
CA GLY A 425 25.58 -11.80 37.63
C GLY A 425 25.41 -11.94 36.12
N ASP A 426 25.04 -13.14 35.68
CA ASP A 426 24.95 -13.47 34.25
C ASP A 426 23.66 -12.91 33.63
N ILE A 427 23.80 -12.10 32.59
CA ILE A 427 22.71 -11.46 31.82
C ILE A 427 21.69 -12.48 31.29
N SER A 428 22.11 -13.73 31.06
CA SER A 428 21.21 -14.80 30.60
C SER A 428 20.15 -15.22 31.62
N ASN A 429 20.31 -14.86 32.89
CA ASN A 429 19.32 -15.05 33.96
C ASN A 429 18.23 -13.97 33.97
N TYR A 430 18.37 -12.93 33.14
CA TYR A 430 17.46 -11.81 33.09
C TYR A 430 16.53 -11.86 31.89
N VAL A 431 15.37 -11.27 32.07
CA VAL A 431 14.36 -11.03 31.04
C VAL A 431 14.09 -9.52 31.03
N VAL A 432 14.24 -8.87 29.87
CA VAL A 432 14.00 -7.43 29.76
C VAL A 432 12.56 -7.15 29.36
N VAL A 433 11.88 -6.29 30.10
CA VAL A 433 10.52 -5.85 29.84
C VAL A 433 10.57 -4.50 29.14
N VAL A 434 9.90 -4.39 27.99
CA VAL A 434 9.82 -3.17 27.17
C VAL A 434 8.38 -2.79 26.88
N LYS A 435 8.11 -1.49 26.84
CA LYS A 435 6.79 -0.93 26.52
C LYS A 435 6.56 -0.94 25.01
N ARG A 436 5.35 -1.34 24.56
CA ARG A 436 4.90 -1.25 23.16
C ARG A 436 4.20 0.07 22.90
N GLY A 437 4.45 0.67 21.76
CA GLY A 437 3.80 1.91 21.33
C GLY A 437 4.49 2.43 20.08
N TRP A 438 5.02 3.65 20.12
CA TRP A 438 5.67 4.27 18.98
C TRP A 438 6.94 3.54 18.49
N CYS A 439 7.55 2.72 19.34
CA CYS A 439 8.73 1.94 19.01
C CYS A 439 8.37 0.58 18.43
N PRO A 440 8.84 0.22 17.23
CA PRO A 440 8.65 -1.11 16.70
C PRO A 440 9.35 -2.14 17.60
N VAL A 441 8.64 -3.21 17.96
CA VAL A 441 9.20 -4.30 18.78
C VAL A 441 10.45 -4.92 18.13
N THR A 442 10.50 -4.93 16.80
CA THR A 442 11.66 -5.37 16.01
C THR A 442 12.91 -4.55 16.32
N VAL A 443 12.79 -3.23 16.44
CA VAL A 443 13.88 -2.31 16.79
C VAL A 443 14.31 -2.55 18.23
N SER A 444 13.38 -2.57 19.18
CA SER A 444 13.72 -2.80 20.59
C SER A 444 14.46 -4.12 20.79
N GLN A 445 14.06 -5.14 20.04
CA GLN A 445 14.77 -6.42 20.05
C GLN A 445 16.19 -6.32 19.50
N GLN A 446 16.39 -5.66 18.36
CA GLN A 446 17.72 -5.50 17.78
C GLN A 446 18.67 -4.84 18.79
N GLN A 447 18.20 -3.79 19.47
CA GLN A 447 18.98 -3.09 20.49
C GLN A 447 19.27 -3.99 21.70
N ALA A 448 18.29 -4.76 22.18
CA ALA A 448 18.49 -5.70 23.28
C ALA A 448 19.55 -6.76 22.95
N VAL A 449 19.45 -7.39 21.77
CA VAL A 449 20.39 -8.44 21.34
C VAL A 449 21.78 -7.90 21.13
N ALA A 450 21.91 -6.70 20.55
CA ALA A 450 23.20 -6.01 20.40
C ALA A 450 23.92 -5.81 21.74
N ASN A 451 23.15 -5.75 22.83
CA ASN A 451 23.63 -5.57 24.20
C ASN A 451 23.63 -6.86 25.04
N GLY A 452 23.50 -8.04 24.42
CA GLY A 452 23.64 -9.34 25.07
C GLY A 452 22.37 -9.86 25.76
N PHE A 453 21.26 -9.12 25.71
CA PHE A 453 19.97 -9.62 26.18
C PHE A 453 19.37 -10.58 25.15
N THR A 454 18.94 -11.74 25.62
CA THR A 454 18.41 -12.83 24.77
C THR A 454 16.94 -13.12 25.02
N LYS A 455 16.30 -12.38 25.94
CA LYS A 455 14.98 -12.63 26.50
C LYS A 455 14.27 -11.30 26.71
N ILE A 456 13.15 -11.11 26.03
CA ILE A 456 12.43 -9.83 26.02
C ILE A 456 10.95 -10.09 26.19
N LEU A 457 10.29 -9.32 27.04
CA LEU A 457 8.84 -9.30 27.20
C LEU A 457 8.33 -7.93 26.80
N THR A 458 7.19 -7.87 26.13
CA THR A 458 6.57 -6.61 25.74
C THR A 458 5.19 -6.44 26.36
N PHE A 459 4.77 -5.21 26.64
CA PHE A 459 3.43 -4.92 27.14
C PHE A 459 2.88 -3.66 26.46
N PRO A 460 1.56 -3.54 26.24
CA PRO A 460 0.96 -2.31 25.71
C PRO A 460 1.28 -1.15 26.65
N ASP A 461 1.56 0.03 26.10
CA ASP A 461 1.63 1.23 26.93
C ASP A 461 0.29 1.43 27.67
N PRO A 462 0.26 1.34 29.03
CA PRO A 462 -0.97 1.48 29.79
C PRO A 462 -1.55 2.89 29.71
N ASP A 463 -0.72 3.87 29.31
CA ASP A 463 -1.13 5.26 29.12
C ASP A 463 -1.59 5.54 27.67
N SER A 464 -1.59 4.53 26.78
CA SER A 464 -1.96 4.68 25.37
C SER A 464 -3.41 4.27 25.11
N ASP A 465 -4.16 5.19 24.50
CA ASP A 465 -5.51 4.92 23.96
C ASP A 465 -5.49 4.15 22.63
N ASN A 466 -4.31 3.74 22.14
CA ASN A 466 -4.21 3.00 20.89
C ASN A 466 -4.67 1.54 21.07
N ILE A 467 -5.87 1.25 20.58
CA ILE A 467 -6.47 -0.09 20.62
C ILE A 467 -5.73 -1.14 19.77
N PHE A 468 -4.97 -0.72 18.75
CA PHE A 468 -4.27 -1.62 17.83
C PHE A 468 -3.01 -2.25 18.42
N ILE A 469 -2.55 -1.76 19.60
CA ILE A 469 -1.41 -2.33 20.32
C ILE A 469 -1.84 -3.12 21.56
N GLN A 470 -3.11 -3.54 21.68
CA GLN A 470 -3.63 -4.23 22.87
C GLN A 470 -3.68 -5.77 22.74
N GLY A 471 -3.45 -6.32 21.54
CA GLY A 471 -3.56 -7.76 21.26
C GLY A 471 -2.32 -8.60 21.60
N TYR A 472 -2.53 -9.91 21.80
CA TYR A 472 -1.48 -10.91 21.99
C TYR A 472 -0.60 -11.11 20.75
N GLY A 473 -1.08 -10.79 19.56
CA GLY A 473 -0.27 -10.87 18.36
C GLY A 473 0.96 -9.97 18.41
N VAL A 474 2.13 -10.55 18.14
CA VAL A 474 3.34 -9.78 17.82
C VAL A 474 3.97 -10.42 16.59
N PRO A 475 4.21 -9.66 15.50
CA PRO A 475 4.87 -10.16 14.31
C PRO A 475 6.19 -10.85 14.66
N VAL A 476 6.52 -11.95 13.98
CA VAL A 476 7.80 -12.63 14.20
C VAL A 476 8.93 -11.68 13.86
N VAL A 477 9.69 -11.32 14.88
CA VAL A 477 10.94 -10.61 14.73
C VAL A 477 12.03 -11.61 14.35
N ALA A 478 12.89 -11.19 13.42
CA ALA A 478 14.08 -11.90 12.98
C ALA A 478 14.75 -12.74 14.09
N VAL A 479 15.02 -14.00 13.78
CA VAL A 479 15.93 -14.85 14.55
C VAL A 479 17.32 -14.22 14.49
N VAL A 480 17.64 -13.32 15.42
CA VAL A 480 19.00 -12.83 15.66
C VAL A 480 19.67 -13.86 16.56
N GLY A 481 20.86 -14.35 16.16
CA GLY A 481 21.49 -15.56 16.68
C GLY A 481 21.46 -15.81 18.20
N ASN A 482 21.52 -17.10 18.59
CA ASN A 482 21.63 -17.65 19.96
C ASN A 482 20.68 -17.10 21.07
N GLY A 483 19.78 -16.17 20.79
CA GLY A 483 18.79 -15.67 21.73
C GLY A 483 17.40 -16.21 21.41
N THR A 484 16.83 -17.01 22.30
CA THR A 484 15.44 -17.43 22.17
C THR A 484 14.53 -16.23 22.43
N ILE A 485 14.06 -15.60 21.37
CA ILE A 485 13.03 -14.57 21.49
C ILE A 485 11.72 -15.27 21.74
N VAL A 486 11.09 -14.88 22.82
CA VAL A 486 9.69 -15.14 23.03
C VAL A 486 9.11 -13.79 23.38
N SER A 487 8.45 -13.21 22.40
CA SER A 487 7.62 -12.05 22.64
C SER A 487 6.66 -12.36 23.80
N ILE A 488 6.42 -11.39 24.68
CA ILE A 488 5.08 -11.31 25.27
C ILE A 488 4.26 -10.58 24.24
N GLY A 489 3.54 -11.36 23.46
CA GLY A 489 2.22 -10.97 23.04
C GLY A 489 1.36 -10.61 24.23
N SER A 490 0.82 -9.39 24.28
CA SER A 490 0.11 -8.89 25.46
C SER A 490 -1.21 -9.61 25.73
N THR A 491 -1.34 -10.14 26.94
CA THR A 491 -1.89 -9.44 28.10
C THR A 491 -1.54 -10.31 29.30
N THR A 492 -0.60 -9.85 30.11
CA THR A 492 -0.95 -9.71 31.52
C THR A 492 -1.47 -8.29 31.64
N ASP A 493 -2.44 -8.06 32.52
CA ASP A 493 -2.63 -6.76 33.14
C ASP A 493 -1.25 -6.12 33.40
N SER A 494 -1.11 -4.79 33.35
CA SER A 494 0.19 -4.09 33.53
C SER A 494 0.90 -4.50 34.84
N THR A 495 0.21 -5.22 35.73
CA THR A 495 0.69 -6.05 36.84
C THR A 495 2.16 -6.45 36.85
N ILE A 496 2.72 -7.15 35.83
CA ILE A 496 4.15 -7.52 35.87
C ILE A 496 5.02 -6.26 35.85
N TYR A 497 4.70 -5.32 34.96
CA TYR A 497 5.40 -4.03 34.89
C TYR A 497 5.19 -3.19 36.16
N ASP A 498 3.96 -3.12 36.69
CA ASP A 498 3.62 -2.40 37.92
C ASP A 498 4.32 -3.01 39.15
N ALA A 499 4.44 -4.34 39.18
CA ALA A 499 5.18 -5.07 40.20
C ALA A 499 6.69 -4.79 40.09
N ILE A 500 7.26 -4.73 38.88
CA ILE A 500 8.67 -4.32 38.70
C ILE A 500 8.87 -2.87 39.15
N LYS A 501 7.96 -1.95 38.81
CA LYS A 501 8.02 -0.55 39.28
C LYS A 501 7.94 -0.42 40.80
N THR A 502 7.15 -1.28 41.45
CA THR A 502 6.97 -1.27 42.90
C THR A 502 8.15 -1.94 43.64
N ASN A 503 8.62 -3.09 43.14
CA ASN A 503 9.56 -3.96 43.84
C ASN A 503 11.02 -3.85 43.32
N GLY A 504 11.23 -3.18 42.19
CA GLY A 504 12.51 -3.07 41.49
C GLY A 504 12.79 -4.24 40.53
N GLU A 505 12.48 -5.47 40.95
CA GLU A 505 12.58 -6.68 40.13
C GLU A 505 11.47 -7.69 40.50
N VAL A 506 11.13 -8.57 39.57
CA VAL A 506 10.17 -9.67 39.79
C VAL A 506 10.78 -10.97 39.25
N LYS A 507 10.61 -12.10 39.96
CA LYS A 507 11.05 -13.40 39.43
C LYS A 507 9.92 -14.08 38.68
N LEU A 508 10.20 -14.53 37.46
CA LEU A 508 9.25 -15.19 36.58
C LEU A 508 9.67 -16.63 36.31
N SER A 509 8.73 -17.56 36.39
CA SER A 509 8.91 -18.99 36.14
C SER A 509 8.18 -19.42 34.85
N PHE A 510 8.91 -20.04 33.93
CA PHE A 510 8.39 -20.50 32.63
C PHE A 510 8.47 -22.02 32.56
N THR A 511 7.49 -22.72 33.11
CA THR A 511 7.53 -24.21 33.17
C THR A 511 6.56 -24.87 32.21
N ASP A 512 5.42 -24.24 31.92
CA ASP A 512 4.44 -24.76 30.97
C ASP A 512 4.93 -24.60 29.51
N LYS A 513 4.54 -25.57 28.69
CA LYS A 513 4.84 -25.66 27.25
C LYS A 513 3.58 -25.94 26.42
N THR A 514 2.42 -25.97 27.06
CA THR A 514 1.14 -26.24 26.43
C THR A 514 0.54 -24.92 25.96
N PRO A 515 0.34 -24.73 24.64
CA PRO A 515 -0.30 -23.52 24.16
C PRO A 515 -1.80 -23.54 24.49
N VAL A 516 -2.36 -22.36 24.75
CA VAL A 516 -3.80 -22.09 24.72
C VAL A 516 -4.03 -20.94 23.77
N LEU A 517 -5.02 -21.07 22.90
CA LEU A 517 -5.42 -19.98 22.01
C LEU A 517 -6.33 -19.03 22.80
N GLU A 518 -5.91 -17.77 22.89
CA GLU A 518 -6.66 -16.72 23.56
C GLU A 518 -7.24 -15.77 22.52
N GLU A 519 -8.46 -15.28 22.77
CA GLU A 519 -9.10 -14.29 21.91
C GLU A 519 -8.29 -12.99 21.85
N GLN A 520 -8.14 -12.44 20.65
CA GLN A 520 -7.50 -11.15 20.45
C GLN A 520 -8.52 -10.01 20.63
N PHE A 521 -8.07 -8.90 21.24
CA PHE A 521 -8.92 -7.73 21.48
C PHE A 521 -9.62 -7.19 20.22
N LEU A 522 -8.92 -7.21 19.07
CA LEU A 522 -9.45 -6.81 17.77
C LEU A 522 -9.78 -7.99 16.86
N GLY A 523 -9.87 -9.22 17.38
CA GLY A 523 -10.15 -10.42 16.60
C GLY A 523 -11.40 -10.24 15.73
N GLY A 524 -11.28 -10.50 14.43
CA GLY A 524 -12.36 -10.31 13.47
C GLY A 524 -12.64 -8.86 13.06
N GLN A 525 -11.82 -7.89 13.45
CA GLN A 525 -11.94 -6.48 13.07
C GLN A 525 -10.82 -6.06 12.09
N MET A 526 -11.02 -4.94 11.39
CA MET A 526 -10.05 -4.42 10.42
C MET A 526 -8.71 -4.06 11.07
N ASN A 527 -7.60 -4.43 10.42
CA ASN A 527 -6.28 -3.95 10.82
C ASN A 527 -6.08 -2.47 10.43
N ASN A 528 -5.46 -1.66 11.30
CA ASN A 528 -5.12 -0.25 11.02
C ASN A 528 -4.18 -0.08 9.81
N PHE A 529 -3.23 -1.01 9.62
CA PHE A 529 -2.32 -0.95 8.48
C PHE A 529 -3.02 -1.23 7.14
N SER A 530 -4.20 -1.86 7.12
CA SER A 530 -4.86 -2.23 5.87
C SER A 530 -5.15 -0.98 5.04
N SER A 531 -4.56 -0.90 3.84
CA SER A 531 -4.75 0.21 2.91
C SER A 531 -6.23 0.49 2.64
N VAL A 532 -6.58 1.77 2.61
CA VAL A 532 -7.96 2.24 2.54
C VAL A 532 -8.17 2.98 1.23
N GLY A 533 -9.27 2.67 0.55
CA GLY A 533 -9.69 3.41 -0.62
C GLY A 533 -10.66 4.56 -0.29
N PRO A 534 -11.57 4.92 -1.22
CA PRO A 534 -11.66 4.37 -2.57
C PRO A 534 -10.42 4.74 -3.38
N SER A 535 -10.32 4.31 -4.64
CA SER A 535 -9.32 4.91 -5.53
C SER A 535 -9.60 6.40 -5.73
N TRP A 536 -8.65 7.14 -6.30
CA TRP A 536 -8.91 8.52 -6.70
C TRP A 536 -9.87 8.63 -7.89
N ASP A 537 -10.31 7.52 -8.49
CA ASP A 537 -11.45 7.50 -9.43
C ASP A 537 -12.81 7.29 -8.71
N PHE A 538 -12.82 7.29 -7.36
CA PHE A 538 -13.92 6.84 -6.49
C PHE A 538 -14.38 5.40 -6.72
N ALA A 539 -13.59 4.59 -7.43
CA ALA A 539 -13.85 3.16 -7.55
C ALA A 539 -13.70 2.48 -6.18
N LEU A 540 -14.65 1.60 -5.83
CA LEU A 540 -14.66 0.95 -4.53
C LEU A 540 -13.59 -0.15 -4.48
N LYS A 541 -12.53 0.16 -3.72
CA LYS A 541 -11.38 -0.69 -3.43
C LYS A 541 -10.96 -0.46 -1.96
N PRO A 542 -10.42 -1.45 -1.25
CA PRO A 542 -10.52 -2.88 -1.56
C PRO A 542 -11.97 -3.32 -1.67
N GLN A 543 -12.19 -4.48 -2.30
CA GLN A 543 -13.54 -4.96 -2.58
C GLN A 543 -14.03 -5.98 -1.54
N ILE A 544 -13.12 -6.57 -0.77
CA ILE A 544 -13.41 -7.57 0.25
C ILE A 544 -12.25 -7.64 1.24
N ALA A 545 -12.49 -8.16 2.44
CA ALA A 545 -11.50 -8.36 3.48
C ALA A 545 -11.32 -9.86 3.80
N ALA A 546 -10.12 -10.25 4.21
CA ALA A 546 -9.80 -11.62 4.65
C ALA A 546 -8.81 -11.61 5.82
N PRO A 547 -8.68 -12.71 6.57
CA PRO A 547 -7.69 -12.81 7.65
C PRO A 547 -6.27 -12.54 7.13
N GLY A 548 -5.62 -11.54 7.73
CA GLY A 548 -4.28 -11.10 7.35
C GLY A 548 -3.44 -10.55 8.51
N GLY A 549 -4.04 -10.29 9.68
CA GLY A 549 -3.30 -9.97 10.90
C GLY A 549 -2.94 -11.24 11.68
N ASN A 550 -1.69 -11.32 12.14
CA ASN A 550 -1.16 -12.38 13.02
C ASN A 550 -1.42 -13.81 12.53
N ILE A 551 -1.14 -14.06 11.24
CA ILE A 551 -1.36 -15.36 10.60
C ILE A 551 -0.14 -16.26 10.78
N ILE A 552 -0.36 -17.45 11.36
CA ILE A 552 0.65 -18.51 11.45
C ILE A 552 0.73 -19.23 10.11
N SER A 553 1.93 -19.33 9.53
CA SER A 553 2.15 -20.07 8.28
C SER A 553 3.59 -20.55 8.16
N THR A 554 3.89 -21.26 7.08
CA THR A 554 5.20 -21.82 6.77
C THR A 554 6.27 -20.74 6.61
N TYR A 555 7.50 -21.08 6.98
CA TYR A 555 8.67 -20.21 6.91
C TYR A 555 9.85 -21.04 6.37
N PRO A 556 10.91 -20.43 5.79
CA PRO A 556 12.07 -21.20 5.34
C PRO A 556 12.61 -22.12 6.44
N LEU A 557 12.98 -23.36 6.06
CA LEU A 557 13.37 -24.39 7.04
C LEU A 557 14.58 -23.99 7.88
N GLY A 558 15.50 -23.20 7.29
CA GLY A 558 16.65 -22.64 8.01
C GLY A 558 16.29 -21.65 9.12
N GLY A 559 15.04 -21.17 9.16
CA GLY A 559 14.49 -20.26 10.15
C GLY A 559 13.50 -20.89 11.13
N GLY A 560 13.37 -22.22 11.13
CA GLY A 560 12.49 -22.94 12.06
C GLY A 560 11.16 -23.41 11.47
N GLY A 561 10.89 -23.18 10.17
CA GLY A 561 9.74 -23.76 9.47
C GLY A 561 8.40 -23.05 9.67
N TRP A 562 8.23 -22.26 10.74
CA TRP A 562 6.97 -21.56 11.03
C TRP A 562 7.19 -20.13 11.50
N ALA A 563 6.31 -19.22 11.08
CA ALA A 563 6.31 -17.83 11.51
C ALA A 563 4.88 -17.23 11.55
N VAL A 564 4.73 -16.16 12.33
CA VAL A 564 3.58 -15.27 12.31
C VAL A 564 3.94 -14.04 11.50
N ALA A 565 3.09 -13.67 10.54
CA ALA A 565 3.19 -12.42 9.81
C ALA A 565 1.83 -11.71 9.75
N SER A 566 1.88 -10.39 9.56
CA SER A 566 0.71 -9.53 9.42
C SER A 566 0.83 -8.73 8.13
N GLY A 567 -0.28 -8.54 7.42
CA GLY A 567 -0.35 -7.73 6.21
C GLY A 567 -1.52 -8.11 5.33
N THR A 568 -1.92 -7.20 4.44
CA THR A 568 -2.79 -7.57 3.29
C THR A 568 -2.14 -8.62 2.40
N SER A 569 -0.82 -8.74 2.46
CA SER A 569 -0.04 -9.85 1.91
C SER A 569 -0.45 -11.24 2.39
N MET A 570 -1.00 -11.37 3.60
CA MET A 570 -1.52 -12.63 4.14
C MET A 570 -3.00 -12.80 3.79
N ALA A 571 -3.75 -11.71 3.68
CA ALA A 571 -5.16 -11.73 3.30
C ALA A 571 -5.39 -12.12 1.84
N ALA A 572 -4.57 -11.62 0.90
CA ALA A 572 -4.67 -11.96 -0.52
C ALA A 572 -4.55 -13.47 -0.84
N PRO A 573 -3.55 -14.21 -0.32
CA PRO A 573 -3.44 -15.66 -0.52
C PRO A 573 -4.54 -16.41 0.22
N TYR A 574 -5.00 -15.91 1.37
CA TYR A 574 -6.16 -16.49 2.05
C TYR A 574 -7.40 -16.46 1.15
N LEU A 575 -7.73 -15.29 0.60
CA LEU A 575 -8.85 -15.15 -0.33
C LEU A 575 -8.65 -15.94 -1.63
N SER A 576 -7.41 -16.04 -2.11
CA SER A 576 -7.05 -16.88 -3.25
C SER A 576 -7.37 -18.36 -3.01
N GLY A 577 -7.17 -18.83 -1.77
CA GLY A 577 -7.62 -20.15 -1.34
C GLY A 577 -9.14 -20.27 -1.31
N VAL A 578 -9.86 -19.27 -0.79
CA VAL A 578 -11.34 -19.30 -0.77
C VAL A 578 -11.91 -19.30 -2.19
N TYR A 579 -11.33 -18.52 -3.11
CA TYR A 579 -11.65 -18.59 -4.54
C TYR A 579 -11.50 -20.02 -5.07
N ALA A 580 -10.41 -20.71 -4.71
CA ALA A 580 -10.18 -22.08 -5.13
C ALA A 580 -11.20 -23.07 -4.54
N LEU A 581 -11.66 -22.86 -3.30
CA LEU A 581 -12.77 -23.65 -2.74
C LEU A 581 -14.04 -23.49 -3.58
N VAL A 582 -14.44 -22.25 -3.88
CA VAL A 582 -15.61 -21.95 -4.72
C VAL A 582 -15.44 -22.54 -6.12
N LYS A 583 -14.30 -22.33 -6.78
CA LYS A 583 -14.03 -22.83 -8.13
C LYS A 583 -13.99 -24.36 -8.20
N SER A 584 -13.47 -25.02 -7.17
CA SER A 584 -13.43 -26.49 -7.11
C SER A 584 -14.83 -27.10 -7.01
N GLN A 585 -15.73 -26.44 -6.28
CA GLN A 585 -17.12 -26.86 -6.12
C GLN A 585 -17.98 -26.49 -7.33
N HIS A 586 -17.71 -25.34 -7.95
CA HIS A 586 -18.48 -24.76 -9.04
C HIS A 586 -17.56 -24.46 -10.25
N PRO A 587 -17.08 -25.50 -10.96
CA PRO A 587 -16.06 -25.36 -12.00
C PRO A 587 -16.51 -24.55 -13.22
N ASP A 588 -17.82 -24.43 -13.46
CA ASP A 588 -18.36 -23.72 -14.62
C ASP A 588 -18.53 -22.21 -14.40
N LEU A 589 -18.40 -21.72 -13.15
CA LEU A 589 -18.53 -20.29 -12.87
C LEU A 589 -17.39 -19.49 -13.51
N SER A 590 -17.76 -18.36 -14.10
CA SER A 590 -16.85 -17.33 -14.56
C SER A 590 -16.17 -16.62 -13.38
N ILE A 591 -15.10 -15.87 -13.68
CA ILE A 591 -14.39 -15.07 -12.67
C ILE A 591 -15.33 -14.04 -12.03
N ASP A 592 -16.14 -13.36 -12.85
CA ASP A 592 -17.08 -12.34 -12.36
C ASP A 592 -18.14 -12.94 -11.44
N GLU A 593 -18.70 -14.09 -11.78
CA GLU A 593 -19.66 -14.78 -10.91
C GLU A 593 -19.03 -15.16 -9.57
N ILE A 594 -17.79 -15.68 -9.57
CA ILE A 594 -17.09 -16.02 -8.31
C ILE A 594 -16.80 -14.75 -7.50
N PHE A 595 -16.31 -13.69 -8.13
CA PHE A 595 -16.05 -12.43 -7.44
C PHE A 595 -17.34 -11.86 -6.84
N ASP A 596 -18.45 -11.91 -7.58
CA ASP A 596 -19.75 -11.43 -7.12
C ASP A 596 -20.27 -12.27 -5.95
N ILE A 597 -20.14 -13.60 -6.00
CA ILE A 597 -20.48 -14.48 -4.87
C ILE A 597 -19.62 -14.13 -3.66
N LEU A 598 -18.29 -14.06 -3.80
CA LEU A 598 -17.38 -13.74 -2.70
C LEU A 598 -17.72 -12.39 -2.04
N LYS A 599 -17.98 -11.36 -2.84
CA LYS A 599 -18.37 -10.03 -2.33
C LYS A 599 -19.74 -10.10 -1.65
N THR A 600 -20.74 -10.70 -2.30
CA THR A 600 -22.12 -10.59 -1.83
C THR A 600 -22.44 -11.47 -0.62
N THR A 601 -21.67 -12.54 -0.37
CA THR A 601 -21.81 -13.38 0.83
C THR A 601 -20.92 -12.93 2.00
N ALA A 602 -20.02 -11.96 1.78
CA ALA A 602 -19.15 -11.42 2.81
C ALA A 602 -19.94 -10.77 3.95
N LYS A 603 -19.34 -10.75 5.15
CA LYS A 603 -19.93 -10.23 6.38
C LYS A 603 -19.40 -8.83 6.70
N PRO A 604 -20.23 -7.78 6.65
CA PRO A 604 -19.85 -6.46 7.11
C PRO A 604 -19.28 -6.48 8.54
N LEU A 605 -18.21 -5.75 8.74
CA LEU A 605 -17.45 -5.67 9.98
C LEU A 605 -17.70 -4.36 10.72
N LEU A 606 -17.71 -4.45 12.05
CA LEU A 606 -17.67 -3.29 12.91
C LEU A 606 -16.32 -2.58 12.79
N ALA A 607 -16.33 -1.27 12.96
CA ALA A 607 -15.12 -0.49 13.09
C ALA A 607 -14.38 -0.86 14.38
N ALA A 608 -13.05 -0.79 14.33
CA ALA A 608 -12.19 -1.19 15.42
C ALA A 608 -12.59 -0.50 16.74
N GLY A 609 -12.96 -1.28 17.75
CA GLY A 609 -13.35 -0.78 19.08
C GLY A 609 -14.67 0.00 19.14
N ARG A 610 -15.57 -0.17 18.15
CA ARG A 610 -16.83 0.59 18.06
C ARG A 610 -18.03 -0.30 17.71
N GLU A 611 -19.24 0.23 17.90
CA GLU A 611 -20.50 -0.46 17.61
C GLU A 611 -21.04 -0.20 16.19
N ASP A 612 -20.42 0.71 15.44
CA ASP A 612 -20.80 1.12 14.09
C ASP A 612 -19.94 0.41 13.02
N TYR A 613 -20.51 0.19 11.83
CA TYR A 613 -19.81 -0.53 10.75
C TYR A 613 -18.63 0.28 10.20
N SER A 614 -17.53 -0.41 9.92
CA SER A 614 -16.36 0.15 9.23
C SER A 614 -16.79 0.69 7.84
N PRO A 615 -16.22 1.81 7.35
CA PRO A 615 -16.52 2.30 6.01
C PRO A 615 -16.25 1.25 4.93
N THR A 616 -17.11 1.14 3.91
CA THR A 616 -16.86 0.19 2.80
C THR A 616 -15.54 0.43 2.07
N PRO A 617 -14.98 1.65 1.96
CA PRO A 617 -13.66 1.82 1.38
C PRO A 617 -12.51 1.26 2.23
N GLN A 618 -12.76 0.85 3.47
CA GLN A 618 -11.78 0.17 4.32
C GLN A 618 -11.94 -1.36 4.24
N GLN A 619 -13.18 -1.86 4.31
CA GLN A 619 -13.46 -3.30 4.42
C GLN A 619 -13.98 -3.97 3.12
N GLY A 620 -14.28 -3.18 2.09
CA GLY A 620 -15.01 -3.63 0.92
C GLY A 620 -16.41 -4.13 1.28
N ALA A 621 -16.76 -5.32 0.80
CA ALA A 621 -17.99 -6.02 1.16
C ALA A 621 -17.98 -6.61 2.58
N GLY A 622 -16.84 -6.59 3.25
CA GLY A 622 -16.63 -7.16 4.58
C GLY A 622 -15.74 -8.40 4.56
N LEU A 623 -15.72 -9.13 5.68
CA LEU A 623 -14.95 -10.37 5.84
C LEU A 623 -15.52 -11.48 4.96
N VAL A 624 -14.67 -12.13 4.18
CA VAL A 624 -15.06 -13.29 3.36
C VAL A 624 -15.69 -14.40 4.20
N SER A 625 -16.81 -14.93 3.72
CA SER A 625 -17.44 -16.15 4.25
C SER A 625 -17.27 -17.28 3.24
N ALA A 626 -16.30 -18.17 3.48
CA ALA A 626 -16.02 -19.31 2.62
C ALA A 626 -17.20 -20.30 2.58
N ALA A 627 -17.81 -20.58 3.74
CA ALA A 627 -18.97 -21.46 3.81
C ALA A 627 -20.14 -20.91 2.98
N ASP A 628 -20.52 -19.64 3.20
CA ASP A 628 -21.64 -19.04 2.46
C ASP A 628 -21.34 -18.90 0.96
N ALA A 629 -20.09 -18.60 0.58
CA ALA A 629 -19.70 -18.54 -0.83
C ALA A 629 -19.73 -19.92 -1.52
N VAL A 630 -19.23 -20.96 -0.85
CA VAL A 630 -19.19 -22.32 -1.40
C VAL A 630 -20.60 -22.91 -1.51
N PHE A 631 -21.45 -22.69 -0.51
CA PHE A 631 -22.82 -23.22 -0.45
C PHE A 631 -23.90 -22.24 -0.92
N HIS A 632 -23.51 -21.16 -1.60
CA HIS A 632 -24.44 -20.16 -2.11
C HIS A 632 -25.55 -20.80 -2.95
N GLN A 633 -26.76 -20.29 -2.79
CA GLN A 633 -27.93 -20.65 -3.58
C GLN A 633 -28.43 -19.42 -4.33
N THR A 634 -28.40 -18.24 -3.74
CA THR A 634 -28.78 -16.99 -4.42
C THR A 634 -27.57 -16.31 -5.05
N THR A 635 -27.79 -15.62 -6.18
CA THR A 635 -26.84 -14.62 -6.69
C THR A 635 -27.50 -13.24 -6.80
N VAL A 636 -26.73 -12.19 -6.55
CA VAL A 636 -27.19 -10.79 -6.70
C VAL A 636 -26.19 -9.99 -7.52
N SER A 637 -26.71 -9.17 -8.45
CA SER A 637 -25.91 -8.30 -9.30
C SER A 637 -26.52 -6.89 -9.41
N PRO A 638 -25.73 -5.82 -9.48
CA PRO A 638 -24.28 -5.82 -9.31
C PRO A 638 -23.89 -6.13 -7.86
N SER A 639 -22.66 -6.59 -7.66
CA SER A 639 -22.15 -6.94 -6.32
C SER A 639 -21.63 -5.74 -5.53
N GLN A 640 -21.60 -4.53 -6.11
CA GLN A 640 -21.18 -3.28 -5.47
C GLN A 640 -21.74 -2.08 -6.25
N PHE A 641 -21.82 -0.91 -5.62
CA PHE A 641 -22.21 0.35 -6.28
C PHE A 641 -21.18 1.47 -6.07
N GLU A 642 -20.81 2.11 -7.17
CA GLU A 642 -19.99 3.32 -7.21
C GLU A 642 -20.92 4.49 -7.58
N LEU A 643 -21.41 5.20 -6.56
CA LEU A 643 -22.48 6.18 -6.73
C LEU A 643 -22.00 7.51 -7.31
N GLY A 644 -20.69 7.75 -7.27
CA GLY A 644 -20.07 9.00 -7.71
C GLY A 644 -20.46 10.19 -6.82
N GLY A 645 -20.33 11.40 -7.39
CA GLY A 645 -20.76 12.63 -6.75
C GLY A 645 -22.26 12.87 -6.95
N THR A 646 -22.79 13.90 -6.30
CA THR A 646 -24.23 14.21 -6.34
C THR A 646 -24.76 14.49 -7.75
N GLU A 647 -23.90 14.92 -8.67
CA GLU A 647 -24.18 15.14 -10.10
C GLU A 647 -24.45 13.84 -10.88
N LYS A 648 -23.89 12.71 -10.42
CA LYS A 648 -24.06 11.39 -11.06
C LYS A 648 -25.26 10.61 -10.55
N LEU A 649 -25.80 10.97 -9.39
CA LEU A 649 -26.91 10.23 -8.73
C LEU A 649 -28.20 10.15 -9.56
N ALA A 650 -28.43 11.11 -10.46
CA ALA A 650 -29.60 11.08 -11.34
C ALA A 650 -29.45 10.09 -12.51
N THR A 651 -28.23 9.64 -12.80
CA THR A 651 -27.88 8.81 -13.96
C THR A 651 -27.33 7.44 -13.59
N VAL A 652 -26.85 7.24 -12.36
CA VAL A 652 -26.34 5.96 -11.89
C VAL A 652 -27.49 4.95 -11.76
N ASP A 653 -27.29 3.73 -12.29
CA ASP A 653 -28.25 2.64 -12.15
C ASP A 653 -28.16 2.04 -10.75
N THR A 654 -29.18 2.29 -9.93
CA THR A 654 -29.30 1.78 -8.56
C THR A 654 -30.24 0.58 -8.48
N THR A 655 -30.11 -0.34 -9.43
CA THR A 655 -30.92 -1.57 -9.51
C THR A 655 -30.12 -2.78 -9.06
N ILE A 656 -30.64 -3.53 -8.09
CA ILE A 656 -30.17 -4.89 -7.79
C ILE A 656 -31.05 -5.90 -8.50
N THR A 657 -30.45 -7.00 -8.98
CA THR A 657 -31.15 -8.15 -9.56
C THR A 657 -30.81 -9.38 -8.75
N LEU A 658 -31.84 -9.98 -8.14
CA LEU A 658 -31.76 -11.23 -7.39
C LEU A 658 -32.10 -12.37 -8.34
N ARG A 659 -31.27 -13.40 -8.37
CA ARG A 659 -31.51 -14.63 -9.13
C ARG A 659 -31.63 -15.81 -8.18
N ASN A 660 -32.76 -16.51 -8.30
CA ASN A 660 -33.08 -17.72 -7.55
C ASN A 660 -32.95 -18.93 -8.50
N PRO A 661 -31.84 -19.68 -8.47
CA PRO A 661 -31.67 -20.89 -9.26
C PRO A 661 -32.34 -22.12 -8.63
N THR A 662 -32.95 -22.01 -7.45
CA THR A 662 -33.58 -23.14 -6.76
C THR A 662 -34.89 -23.56 -7.44
N ALA A 663 -35.41 -24.73 -7.05
CA ALA A 663 -36.65 -25.29 -7.58
C ALA A 663 -37.92 -24.73 -6.89
N GLU A 664 -37.76 -23.90 -5.86
CA GLU A 664 -38.87 -23.32 -5.08
C GLU A 664 -38.80 -21.79 -5.14
N ASP A 665 -39.92 -21.13 -4.88
CA ASP A 665 -39.96 -19.67 -4.79
C ASP A 665 -39.21 -19.22 -3.53
N VAL A 666 -38.35 -18.20 -3.67
CA VAL A 666 -37.57 -17.64 -2.56
C VAL A 666 -38.01 -16.22 -2.30
N THR A 667 -38.29 -15.90 -1.04
CA THR A 667 -38.62 -14.53 -0.63
C THR A 667 -37.42 -13.84 -0.01
N TYR A 668 -37.16 -12.61 -0.42
CA TYR A 668 -36.07 -11.78 0.07
C TYR A 668 -36.62 -10.55 0.77
N GLU A 669 -36.13 -10.29 1.97
CA GLU A 669 -36.31 -9.03 2.70
C GLU A 669 -35.12 -8.12 2.41
N LEU A 670 -35.39 -7.01 1.73
CA LEU A 670 -34.45 -5.97 1.36
C LEU A 670 -34.27 -4.98 2.51
N GLY A 671 -33.01 -4.61 2.74
CA GLY A 671 -32.64 -3.70 3.81
C GLY A 671 -31.48 -2.78 3.43
N HIS A 672 -31.12 -1.96 4.40
CA HIS A 672 -29.98 -1.06 4.33
C HIS A 672 -29.26 -1.07 5.66
N THR A 673 -27.94 -1.26 5.62
CA THR A 673 -27.06 -1.13 6.77
C THR A 673 -26.13 0.05 6.50
N ALA A 674 -26.27 1.11 7.30
CA ALA A 674 -25.36 2.25 7.24
C ALA A 674 -23.95 1.83 7.71
N ALA A 675 -22.95 2.26 6.95
CA ALA A 675 -21.56 2.22 7.37
C ALA A 675 -21.06 3.65 7.53
N ASN A 676 -20.03 3.82 8.35
CA ASN A 676 -19.48 5.13 8.62
C ASN A 676 -18.93 5.82 7.37
N GLY A 677 -18.87 7.14 7.45
CA GLY A 677 -18.20 7.98 6.48
C GLY A 677 -16.70 8.09 6.74
N MET A 678 -16.01 8.70 5.78
CA MET A 678 -14.60 9.06 5.85
C MET A 678 -14.39 10.46 5.29
N ALA A 679 -13.26 11.09 5.63
CA ALA A 679 -12.84 12.35 5.04
C ALA A 679 -11.32 12.31 4.81
N PHE A 680 -10.86 12.96 3.74
CA PHE A 680 -9.44 13.12 3.47
C PHE A 680 -9.05 14.58 3.69
N TYR A 681 -8.03 14.77 4.52
CA TYR A 681 -7.43 16.07 4.73
C TYR A 681 -6.19 16.21 3.83
N PRO A 682 -6.17 17.14 2.86
CA PRO A 682 -5.05 17.30 1.92
C PRO A 682 -3.74 17.82 2.55
N TYR A 683 -3.63 17.86 3.89
CA TYR A 683 -2.45 18.31 4.61
C TYR A 683 -1.71 17.13 5.27
N GLY A 684 -0.40 17.03 5.06
CA GLY A 684 0.46 16.04 5.70
C GLY A 684 0.58 16.28 7.20
N ASN A 685 0.23 15.29 8.03
CA ASN A 685 0.42 15.18 9.49
C ASN A 685 -0.04 16.34 10.42
N SER A 686 -0.32 17.56 9.97
CA SER A 686 -0.85 18.63 10.82
C SER A 686 -2.30 18.97 10.45
N ALA A 687 -3.26 18.32 11.10
CA ALA A 687 -4.59 18.90 11.22
C ALA A 687 -4.47 20.34 11.79
N PRO A 688 -5.36 21.28 11.40
CA PRO A 688 -5.39 22.61 11.98
C PRO A 688 -5.55 22.54 13.50
N ASP A 689 -4.89 23.49 14.20
CA ASP A 689 -4.58 23.58 15.64
C ASP A 689 -5.75 23.50 16.65
N ASN A 690 -6.66 22.53 16.51
CA ASN A 690 -7.69 22.18 17.49
C ASN A 690 -8.17 20.72 17.44
N LEU A 691 -7.57 19.87 16.59
CA LEU A 691 -7.66 18.40 16.68
C LEU A 691 -6.26 17.88 17.02
N GLY A 692 -5.85 18.13 18.26
CA GLY A 692 -4.49 17.91 18.73
C GLY A 692 -4.03 16.46 18.59
N TRP A 693 -2.74 16.31 18.31
CA TRP A 693 -1.94 15.09 18.48
C TRP A 693 -2.02 14.47 19.89
N SER A 694 -2.71 15.13 20.81
CA SER A 694 -2.93 14.74 22.20
C SER A 694 -4.21 13.92 22.44
N ASP A 695 -5.03 13.63 21.42
CA ASP A 695 -6.33 12.96 21.59
C ASP A 695 -6.39 11.55 20.98
N GLY A 696 -5.25 10.92 20.67
CA GLY A 696 -5.19 9.51 20.23
C GLY A 696 -5.88 9.20 18.90
N ARG A 697 -6.39 10.20 18.18
CA ARG A 697 -7.04 10.02 16.88
C ARG A 697 -5.97 9.94 15.80
N TYR A 698 -5.76 8.75 15.24
CA TYR A 698 -5.19 8.58 13.91
C TYR A 698 -6.13 9.28 12.91
N ILE A 699 -5.83 10.54 12.59
CA ILE A 699 -6.77 11.52 12.03
C ILE A 699 -7.40 11.08 10.69
N ASN A 700 -6.85 10.08 10.00
CA ASN A 700 -7.34 9.65 8.68
C ASN A 700 -7.99 8.26 8.63
N LEU A 701 -8.10 7.54 9.76
CA LEU A 701 -8.74 6.22 9.83
C LEU A 701 -10.03 6.21 10.65
N ALA A 702 -10.29 7.27 11.43
CA ALA A 702 -11.43 7.32 12.31
C ALA A 702 -12.75 7.37 11.51
N PRO A 703 -13.62 6.36 11.64
CA PRO A 703 -14.93 6.39 11.02
C PRO A 703 -15.72 7.61 11.49
N LEU A 704 -16.29 8.36 10.56
CA LEU A 704 -17.09 9.55 10.83
C LEU A 704 -18.57 9.19 10.86
N PRO A 705 -19.35 9.69 11.84
CA PRO A 705 -20.73 9.25 12.09
C PRO A 705 -21.73 9.91 11.12
N PHE A 706 -21.53 9.74 9.82
CA PHE A 706 -22.46 10.13 8.77
C PHE A 706 -22.60 9.03 7.73
N ALA A 707 -23.80 8.89 7.14
CA ALA A 707 -24.10 7.90 6.12
C ALA A 707 -25.24 8.41 5.21
N ALA A 708 -25.43 7.78 4.07
CA ALA A 708 -26.61 8.02 3.23
C ALA A 708 -27.87 7.34 3.81
N SER A 709 -29.04 7.84 3.42
CA SER A 709 -30.31 7.14 3.62
C SER A 709 -30.73 6.46 2.32
N ILE A 710 -31.13 5.20 2.41
CA ILE A 710 -31.60 4.38 1.29
C ILE A 710 -33.10 4.14 1.42
N LYS A 711 -33.81 4.20 0.28
CA LYS A 711 -35.24 3.91 0.21
C LYS A 711 -35.56 3.02 -0.98
N PHE A 712 -36.36 1.98 -0.74
CA PHE A 712 -36.93 1.13 -1.78
C PHE A 712 -38.33 1.63 -2.19
N PRO A 713 -38.68 1.65 -3.48
CA PRO A 713 -39.96 2.14 -3.99
C PRO A 713 -41.11 1.13 -3.84
N SER A 714 -40.79 -0.18 -3.74
CA SER A 714 -41.73 -1.27 -3.48
C SER A 714 -41.79 -1.63 -1.99
N SER A 715 -42.55 -2.68 -1.66
CA SER A 715 -42.35 -3.42 -0.40
C SER A 715 -40.86 -3.79 -0.26
N THR A 716 -40.37 -3.84 0.98
CA THR A 716 -39.06 -4.43 1.29
C THR A 716 -39.03 -5.94 1.07
N SER A 717 -40.19 -6.58 0.89
CA SER A 717 -40.29 -8.01 0.61
C SER A 717 -40.50 -8.27 -0.90
N ILE A 718 -39.69 -9.16 -1.48
CA ILE A 718 -39.82 -9.61 -2.87
C ILE A 718 -39.71 -11.13 -2.99
N THR A 719 -40.68 -11.76 -3.64
CA THR A 719 -40.63 -13.19 -3.97
C THR A 719 -40.10 -13.38 -5.39
N VAL A 720 -38.99 -14.09 -5.53
CA VAL A 720 -38.39 -14.48 -6.81
C VAL A 720 -38.80 -15.92 -7.13
N PRO A 721 -39.48 -16.16 -8.27
CA PRO A 721 -39.97 -17.50 -8.59
C PRO A 721 -38.81 -18.48 -8.79
N ALA A 722 -39.10 -19.78 -8.61
CA ALA A 722 -38.17 -20.87 -8.89
C ALA A 722 -37.50 -20.72 -10.28
N GLY A 723 -36.17 -20.83 -10.32
CA GLY A 723 -35.36 -20.64 -11.54
C GLY A 723 -35.40 -19.22 -12.14
N GLY A 724 -36.02 -18.25 -11.45
CA GLY A 724 -36.30 -16.92 -11.94
C GLY A 724 -35.34 -15.84 -11.45
N SER A 725 -35.65 -14.60 -11.80
CA SER A 725 -34.95 -13.41 -11.32
C SER A 725 -35.91 -12.25 -11.13
N ALA A 726 -35.59 -11.33 -10.22
CA ALA A 726 -36.35 -10.10 -10.04
C ALA A 726 -35.42 -8.93 -9.73
N SER A 727 -35.76 -7.75 -10.25
CA SER A 727 -34.95 -6.54 -10.11
C SER A 727 -35.68 -5.49 -9.28
N VAL A 728 -34.94 -4.82 -8.39
CA VAL A 728 -35.46 -3.76 -7.51
C VAL A 728 -34.51 -2.58 -7.54
N ALA A 729 -35.03 -1.40 -7.87
CA ALA A 729 -34.30 -0.15 -7.78
C ALA A 729 -34.39 0.42 -6.36
N PHE A 730 -33.36 1.15 -5.91
CA PHE A 730 -33.39 1.95 -4.68
C PHE A 730 -33.01 3.40 -4.96
N THR A 731 -33.40 4.32 -4.09
CA THR A 731 -33.00 5.73 -4.16
C THR A 731 -32.04 6.07 -3.05
N VAL A 732 -30.99 6.83 -3.37
CA VAL A 732 -29.97 7.29 -2.42
C VAL A 732 -30.23 8.74 -2.03
N SER A 733 -30.22 9.05 -0.74
CA SER A 733 -30.16 10.41 -0.20
C SER A 733 -28.81 10.61 0.54
N PRO A 734 -27.83 11.30 -0.07
CA PRO A 734 -26.53 11.55 0.57
C PRO A 734 -26.64 12.37 1.86
N PRO A 735 -25.67 12.25 2.78
CA PRO A 735 -25.58 13.13 3.94
C PRO A 735 -25.36 14.60 3.52
N THR A 736 -25.85 15.54 4.31
CA THR A 736 -25.78 16.99 4.03
C THR A 736 -24.95 17.74 5.07
N GLY A 737 -24.43 18.91 4.70
CA GLY A 737 -23.72 19.81 5.65
C GLY A 737 -22.26 19.45 5.88
N LEU A 738 -21.67 18.64 5.00
CA LEU A 738 -20.25 18.28 5.00
C LEU A 738 -19.48 19.26 4.10
N ASP A 739 -18.23 19.58 4.46
CA ASP A 739 -17.38 20.47 3.67
C ASP A 739 -16.71 19.68 2.52
N PRO A 740 -16.99 19.99 1.23
CA PRO A 740 -16.33 19.35 0.09
C PRO A 740 -14.80 19.44 0.10
N LYS A 741 -14.23 20.41 0.83
CA LYS A 741 -12.79 20.58 1.01
C LYS A 741 -12.12 19.46 1.81
N GLU A 742 -12.90 18.72 2.61
CA GLU A 742 -12.44 17.57 3.36
C GLU A 742 -12.65 16.25 2.59
N ILE A 743 -13.04 16.34 1.30
CA ILE A 743 -13.29 15.20 0.41
C ILE A 743 -14.10 14.09 1.13
N PRO A 744 -15.29 14.42 1.68
CA PRO A 744 -16.07 13.46 2.45
C PRO A 744 -16.54 12.30 1.56
N ILE A 745 -16.53 11.10 2.12
CA ILE A 745 -16.95 9.85 1.48
C ILE A 745 -18.01 9.21 2.36
N TYR A 746 -19.20 8.93 1.82
CA TYR A 746 -20.23 8.17 2.53
C TYR A 746 -20.30 6.74 1.98
N SER A 747 -20.70 5.80 2.84
CA SER A 747 -20.76 4.38 2.48
C SER A 747 -21.88 3.63 3.18
N GLY A 748 -22.02 2.34 2.87
CA GLY A 748 -23.00 1.43 3.49
C GLY A 748 -23.28 0.21 2.62
N PHE A 749 -24.27 -0.57 3.01
CA PHE A 749 -24.62 -1.83 2.37
C PHE A 749 -26.11 -1.89 2.05
N ILE A 750 -26.44 -2.29 0.83
CA ILE A 750 -27.76 -2.81 0.50
C ILE A 750 -27.79 -4.27 0.94
N THR A 751 -28.82 -4.69 1.68
CA THR A 751 -28.91 -6.07 2.18
C THR A 751 -30.11 -6.80 1.61
N ALA A 752 -29.99 -8.11 1.42
CA ALA A 752 -31.09 -8.99 1.05
C ALA A 752 -31.02 -10.28 1.87
N THR A 753 -31.98 -10.49 2.77
CA THR A 753 -32.09 -11.70 3.58
C THR A 753 -33.14 -12.63 2.97
N SER A 754 -32.74 -13.84 2.58
CA SER A 754 -33.60 -14.80 1.90
C SER A 754 -34.34 -15.72 2.87
N SER A 755 -35.46 -16.29 2.43
CA SER A 755 -36.17 -17.37 3.12
C SER A 755 -35.38 -18.68 3.18
N LEU A 756 -34.21 -18.75 2.54
CA LEU A 756 -33.23 -19.84 2.64
C LEU A 756 -32.22 -19.60 3.77
N ASN A 757 -32.38 -18.53 4.56
CA ASN A 757 -31.45 -18.10 5.61
C ASN A 757 -30.09 -17.62 5.07
N GLU A 758 -30.04 -17.15 3.83
CA GLU A 758 -28.88 -16.43 3.29
C GLU A 758 -29.04 -14.93 3.57
N THR A 759 -27.95 -14.25 3.89
CA THR A 759 -27.91 -12.78 3.92
C THR A 759 -26.85 -12.31 2.97
N LEU A 760 -27.29 -11.58 1.94
CA LEU A 760 -26.44 -10.95 0.95
C LEU A 760 -26.22 -9.48 1.29
N SER A 761 -25.00 -9.00 1.06
CA SER A 761 -24.58 -7.63 1.33
C SER A 761 -23.91 -7.03 0.09
N ILE A 762 -24.39 -5.89 -0.36
CA ILE A 762 -23.89 -5.18 -1.54
C ILE A 762 -23.34 -3.82 -1.08
N PRO A 763 -22.01 -3.65 -0.98
CA PRO A 763 -21.42 -2.39 -0.54
C PRO A 763 -21.62 -1.27 -1.57
N TYR A 764 -21.74 -0.04 -1.09
CA TYR A 764 -21.69 1.16 -1.92
C TYR A 764 -20.74 2.21 -1.35
N VAL A 765 -20.27 3.09 -2.23
CA VAL A 765 -19.50 4.29 -1.90
C VAL A 765 -19.98 5.48 -2.73
N GLY A 766 -19.94 6.69 -2.16
CA GLY A 766 -20.22 7.92 -2.90
C GLY A 766 -19.67 9.18 -2.22
N ALA A 767 -19.68 10.28 -2.96
CA ALA A 767 -19.31 11.61 -2.48
C ALA A 767 -20.57 12.47 -2.26
N PRO A 768 -20.76 13.13 -1.09
CA PRO A 768 -21.95 13.90 -0.76
C PRO A 768 -21.94 15.31 -1.36
N TYR A 769 -21.14 15.54 -2.40
CA TYR A 769 -20.99 16.82 -3.08
C TYR A 769 -20.76 16.61 -4.58
N ASP A 770 -20.84 17.69 -5.34
CA ASP A 770 -20.57 17.71 -6.78
C ASP A 770 -19.10 18.10 -7.02
N TYR A 771 -18.25 17.12 -7.32
CA TYR A 771 -16.85 17.39 -7.62
C TYR A 771 -16.63 18.00 -9.01
N SER A 772 -17.60 17.92 -9.92
CA SER A 772 -17.48 18.55 -11.25
C SER A 772 -17.57 20.08 -11.18
N THR A 773 -18.21 20.62 -10.14
CA THR A 773 -18.35 22.08 -9.94
C THR A 773 -17.59 22.61 -8.73
N THR A 774 -17.09 21.74 -7.85
CA THR A 774 -16.28 22.17 -6.70
C THR A 774 -14.94 22.74 -7.19
N PRO A 775 -14.51 23.93 -6.71
CA PRO A 775 -13.22 24.50 -7.06
C PRO A 775 -12.06 23.58 -6.65
N LEU A 776 -11.12 23.34 -7.57
CA LEU A 776 -9.89 22.61 -7.28
C LEU A 776 -8.94 23.43 -6.41
N ILE A 777 -9.04 24.75 -6.42
CA ILE A 777 -8.12 25.66 -5.72
C ILE A 777 -8.78 26.30 -4.50
N GLY A 778 -7.96 26.65 -3.52
CA GLY A 778 -8.33 27.64 -2.52
C GLY A 778 -8.68 28.99 -3.15
N LEU A 779 -9.60 29.74 -2.53
CA LEU A 779 -9.99 31.09 -2.97
C LEU A 779 -9.82 32.15 -1.86
N ASP A 780 -9.34 31.74 -0.69
CA ASP A 780 -9.12 32.64 0.43
C ASP A 780 -8.04 33.64 0.08
N PRO A 781 -8.22 34.93 0.45
CA PRO A 781 -7.22 35.94 0.22
C PRO A 781 -5.93 35.56 0.95
N PRO A 782 -4.77 35.81 0.33
CA PRO A 782 -3.51 35.36 0.88
C PRO A 782 -3.20 36.04 2.20
N THR A 783 -2.90 35.24 3.23
CA THR A 783 -2.47 35.73 4.53
C THR A 783 -1.09 36.39 4.40
N PRO A 784 -0.89 37.64 4.84
CA PRO A 784 0.43 38.25 4.83
C PRO A 784 1.37 37.47 5.76
N GLY A 785 2.43 36.86 5.22
CA GLY A 785 3.62 36.57 6.04
C GLY A 785 4.20 35.15 6.08
N ILE A 786 3.78 34.18 5.28
CA ILE A 786 4.16 32.77 5.52
C ILE A 786 5.05 32.22 4.38
N HIS A 787 6.37 32.17 4.62
CA HIS A 787 7.34 31.34 3.87
C HIS A 787 7.29 29.86 4.30
N ASP A 788 6.29 29.48 5.08
CA ASP A 788 6.31 28.24 5.84
C ASP A 788 5.84 27.05 5.00
N ALA A 789 6.16 25.85 5.49
CA ALA A 789 5.62 24.59 5.00
C ALA A 789 4.08 24.50 5.17
N ASN A 790 3.48 25.43 5.93
CA ASN A 790 2.08 25.41 6.39
C ASN A 790 1.17 26.43 5.67
N ARG A 791 1.30 26.59 4.34
CA ARG A 791 0.35 27.44 3.56
C ARG A 791 -1.07 26.88 3.69
N SER A 792 -2.05 27.74 3.98
CA SER A 792 -3.46 27.33 3.98
C SER A 792 -3.81 26.74 2.62
N VAL A 793 -4.32 25.50 2.59
CA VAL A 793 -4.83 24.86 1.37
C VAL A 793 -5.98 25.67 0.74
N PHE A 794 -6.64 26.50 1.55
CA PHE A 794 -7.70 27.39 1.11
C PHE A 794 -7.19 28.66 0.44
N ALA A 795 -5.88 28.95 0.43
CA ALA A 795 -5.35 30.15 -0.17
C ALA A 795 -5.31 30.07 -1.71
N ALA A 796 -5.70 31.16 -2.37
CA ALA A 796 -5.63 31.31 -3.83
C ALA A 796 -4.20 31.21 -4.39
N PRO A 797 -3.96 30.55 -5.54
CA PRO A 797 -2.64 30.45 -6.17
C PRO A 797 -1.95 31.80 -6.29
N GLN A 798 -0.62 31.81 -6.17
CA GLN A 798 0.15 33.06 -6.13
C GLN A 798 1.46 32.99 -6.91
N VAL A 799 1.86 34.15 -7.41
CA VAL A 799 3.24 34.42 -7.84
C VAL A 799 3.83 35.48 -6.92
N TYR A 800 5.05 35.24 -6.45
CA TYR A 800 5.83 36.18 -5.65
C TYR A 800 7.30 36.16 -6.09
N GLN A 801 8.08 37.16 -5.71
CA GLN A 801 9.53 37.14 -5.96
C GLN A 801 10.22 36.18 -4.98
N TYR A 802 11.24 35.43 -5.43
CA TYR A 802 12.03 34.59 -4.54
C TYR A 802 12.57 35.40 -3.34
N GLY A 803 12.41 34.87 -2.13
CA GLY A 803 12.71 35.55 -0.86
C GLY A 803 11.70 36.62 -0.40
N SER A 804 10.65 36.91 -1.17
CA SER A 804 9.58 37.85 -0.80
C SER A 804 8.34 37.15 -0.21
N LYS A 805 7.67 37.83 0.71
CA LYS A 805 6.37 37.42 1.29
C LYS A 805 5.17 38.12 0.64
N GLN A 806 5.39 38.94 -0.37
CA GLN A 806 4.34 39.71 -1.05
C GLN A 806 4.03 39.14 -2.43
N ALA A 807 2.73 38.99 -2.72
CA ALA A 807 2.26 38.61 -4.04
C ALA A 807 2.52 39.72 -5.05
N GLN A 808 2.83 39.33 -6.29
CA GLN A 808 3.12 40.22 -7.42
C GLN A 808 1.94 41.15 -7.82
N GLY A 809 0.70 40.73 -7.58
CA GLY A 809 -0.48 41.49 -8.04
C GLY A 809 -0.59 41.52 -9.58
N ALA A 810 -0.96 42.67 -10.15
CA ALA A 810 -1.24 42.80 -11.59
C ALA A 810 0.00 42.86 -12.50
N HIS A 811 1.16 43.32 -12.00
CA HIS A 811 2.39 43.48 -12.79
C HIS A 811 3.63 43.52 -11.90
N GLN A 812 4.67 42.78 -12.28
CA GLN A 812 6.01 42.88 -11.71
C GLN A 812 7.06 42.54 -12.75
N ALA A 813 8.18 43.26 -12.71
CA ALA A 813 9.34 43.03 -13.57
C ALA A 813 10.41 42.22 -12.84
N TYR A 814 11.08 41.33 -13.57
CA TYR A 814 12.13 40.44 -13.08
C TYR A 814 13.35 40.50 -14.02
N ALA A 815 14.54 40.35 -13.45
CA ALA A 815 15.77 40.18 -14.22
C ALA A 815 15.95 38.74 -14.72
N PHE A 816 15.31 37.74 -14.11
CA PHE A 816 15.60 36.32 -14.34
C PHE A 816 17.11 36.05 -14.18
N TYR A 817 17.64 36.46 -13.04
CA TYR A 817 19.04 36.32 -12.63
C TYR A 817 19.13 36.15 -11.12
N ASP A 818 19.98 35.24 -10.65
CA ASP A 818 20.11 34.90 -9.23
C ASP A 818 18.73 34.73 -8.56
N ASP A 819 18.48 35.49 -7.50
CA ASP A 819 17.26 35.48 -6.70
C ASP A 819 16.14 36.39 -7.26
N ASP A 820 16.37 37.10 -8.37
CA ASP A 820 15.34 37.94 -9.00
C ASP A 820 14.53 37.16 -10.04
N THR A 821 13.78 36.18 -9.52
CA THR A 821 12.94 35.25 -10.27
C THR A 821 11.56 35.11 -9.63
N PRO A 822 10.50 34.84 -10.42
CA PRO A 822 9.18 34.56 -9.88
C PRO A 822 9.12 33.13 -9.31
N VAL A 823 8.43 32.98 -8.19
CA VAL A 823 8.06 31.71 -7.58
C VAL A 823 6.55 31.57 -7.67
N PHE A 824 6.10 30.51 -8.34
CA PHE A 824 4.70 30.14 -8.43
C PHE A 824 4.37 29.09 -7.38
N ARG A 825 3.28 29.28 -6.63
CA ARG A 825 2.82 28.34 -5.62
C ARG A 825 1.32 28.16 -5.62
N TYR A 826 0.87 26.92 -5.50
CA TYR A 826 -0.53 26.58 -5.25
C TYR A 826 -0.67 25.36 -4.33
N SER A 827 -1.88 25.23 -3.80
CA SER A 827 -2.39 24.06 -3.09
C SER A 827 -3.79 23.80 -3.63
N LEU A 828 -4.14 22.54 -3.81
CA LEU A 828 -5.44 22.12 -4.29
C LEU A 828 -6.29 21.56 -3.15
N LEU A 829 -7.59 21.83 -3.22
CA LEU A 829 -8.62 21.27 -2.35
C LEU A 829 -8.96 19.84 -2.75
N GLN A 830 -8.78 19.51 -4.04
CA GLN A 830 -8.98 18.19 -4.62
C GLN A 830 -7.75 17.85 -5.47
N PRO A 831 -7.31 16.59 -5.52
CA PRO A 831 -6.17 16.25 -6.33
C PRO A 831 -6.50 16.35 -7.81
N THR A 832 -5.44 16.39 -8.62
CA THR A 832 -5.56 16.27 -10.06
C THR A 832 -4.53 15.28 -10.60
N ARG A 833 -4.93 14.53 -11.62
CA ARG A 833 -4.02 13.69 -12.42
C ARG A 833 -3.21 14.49 -13.45
N TRP A 834 -3.67 15.71 -13.78
CA TRP A 834 -3.06 16.54 -14.81
C TRP A 834 -2.94 18.00 -14.38
N THR A 835 -1.72 18.53 -14.44
CA THR A 835 -1.46 19.96 -14.27
C THR A 835 -0.58 20.48 -15.41
N ARG A 836 -0.94 21.65 -15.93
CA ARG A 836 -0.09 22.40 -16.87
C ARG A 836 0.15 23.81 -16.36
N VAL A 837 1.40 24.27 -16.46
CA VAL A 837 1.80 25.67 -16.24
C VAL A 837 2.42 26.18 -17.53
N ASP A 838 1.54 26.65 -18.40
CA ASP A 838 1.88 27.20 -19.70
C ASP A 838 2.19 28.70 -19.58
N VAL A 839 3.09 29.19 -20.43
CA VAL A 839 3.49 30.59 -20.50
C VAL A 839 2.93 31.19 -21.79
N VAL A 840 2.15 32.24 -21.64
CA VAL A 840 1.44 32.92 -22.73
C VAL A 840 1.87 34.39 -22.83
N ASP A 841 1.65 35.02 -23.99
CA ASP A 841 1.89 36.45 -24.16
C ASP A 841 1.00 37.24 -23.18
N ALA A 842 1.52 38.31 -22.57
CA ALA A 842 0.72 39.15 -21.67
C ALA A 842 -0.53 39.78 -22.31
N ALA A 843 -0.58 39.85 -23.65
CA ALA A 843 -1.72 40.30 -24.45
C ALA A 843 -2.71 39.19 -24.84
N THR A 844 -2.52 37.96 -24.35
CA THR A 844 -3.41 36.83 -24.64
C THR A 844 -4.85 37.13 -24.20
N ASP A 845 -5.78 36.99 -25.14
CA ASP A 845 -7.22 37.17 -24.90
C ASP A 845 -7.86 35.84 -24.48
N PHE A 846 -7.55 35.42 -23.26
CA PHE A 846 -8.11 34.22 -22.63
C PHE A 846 -8.82 34.61 -21.33
N VAL A 847 -10.02 34.05 -21.15
CA VAL A 847 -10.80 34.21 -19.92
C VAL A 847 -10.60 32.95 -19.07
N PRO A 848 -9.76 32.99 -18.01
CA PRO A 848 -9.59 31.89 -17.08
C PRO A 848 -10.82 31.72 -16.18
N THR A 849 -10.88 30.58 -15.49
CA THR A 849 -11.84 30.40 -14.39
C THR A 849 -11.58 31.41 -13.28
N TRP A 850 -10.31 31.66 -12.96
CA TRP A 850 -9.89 32.59 -11.92
C TRP A 850 -8.75 33.50 -12.37
N TYR A 851 -8.84 34.78 -12.02
CA TYR A 851 -7.74 35.72 -12.19
C TYR A 851 -6.92 35.80 -10.90
N GLY A 852 -5.61 35.62 -11.00
CA GLY A 852 -4.64 35.84 -9.92
C GLY A 852 -4.32 37.31 -9.64
N TYR A 853 -5.01 38.22 -10.32
CA TYR A 853 -4.87 39.67 -10.24
C TYR A 853 -6.25 40.31 -10.44
N ASP A 854 -6.38 41.60 -10.15
CA ASP A 854 -7.61 42.34 -10.48
C ASP A 854 -7.63 42.64 -11.99
N PRO A 855 -8.52 42.01 -12.79
CA PRO A 855 -8.56 42.22 -14.23
C PRO A 855 -9.06 43.61 -14.63
N THR A 856 -9.64 44.38 -13.69
CA THR A 856 -10.08 45.77 -13.94
C THR A 856 -8.91 46.76 -13.87
N GLN A 857 -7.77 46.36 -13.30
CA GLN A 857 -6.58 47.19 -13.22
C GLN A 857 -5.83 47.21 -14.56
N ALA A 858 -5.88 48.34 -15.26
CA ALA A 858 -5.14 48.52 -16.52
C ALA A 858 -3.63 48.58 -16.28
N VAL A 859 -2.87 47.72 -16.98
CA VAL A 859 -1.39 47.77 -17.02
C VAL A 859 -0.96 48.19 -18.42
N ALA A 860 -0.61 49.46 -18.60
CA ALA A 860 -0.31 50.04 -19.90
C ALA A 860 1.18 49.99 -20.30
N ASN A 861 2.09 49.80 -19.34
CA ASN A 861 3.54 49.97 -19.54
C ASN A 861 4.32 48.67 -19.29
N TYR A 862 4.15 47.67 -20.16
CA TYR A 862 5.00 46.49 -20.20
C TYR A 862 5.57 46.27 -21.60
N THR A 863 6.76 45.67 -21.68
CA THR A 863 7.42 45.35 -22.95
C THR A 863 6.72 44.16 -23.63
N ARG A 864 6.36 44.24 -24.92
CA ARG A 864 5.90 43.05 -25.65
C ARG A 864 7.05 42.08 -25.94
N THR A 865 6.79 40.79 -25.80
CA THR A 865 7.77 39.76 -26.18
C THR A 865 7.90 39.65 -27.70
N SER A 866 9.07 39.17 -28.14
CA SER A 866 9.32 38.79 -29.53
C SER A 866 9.22 37.28 -29.76
N MET A 867 8.91 36.51 -28.71
CA MET A 867 8.70 35.07 -28.82
C MET A 867 7.46 34.78 -29.68
N THR A 868 7.55 33.76 -30.52
CA THR A 868 6.41 33.26 -31.29
C THR A 868 5.81 32.04 -30.59
N PRO A 869 4.48 31.89 -30.59
CA PRO A 869 3.84 30.66 -30.11
C PRO A 869 4.40 29.42 -30.79
N ASN A 870 4.56 28.33 -30.03
CA ASN A 870 5.05 27.04 -30.54
C ASN A 870 4.01 25.92 -30.41
N GLY A 871 2.77 26.27 -30.08
CA GLY A 871 1.65 25.35 -30.07
C GLY A 871 0.36 25.99 -29.59
N THR A 872 -0.69 25.18 -29.59
CA THR A 872 -2.00 25.58 -29.09
C THR A 872 -2.49 24.55 -28.08
N VAL A 873 -2.87 24.99 -26.88
CA VAL A 873 -3.46 24.15 -25.82
C VAL A 873 -4.86 24.63 -25.56
N ALA A 874 -5.85 23.75 -25.71
CA ALA A 874 -7.27 24.07 -25.53
C ALA A 874 -7.75 25.35 -26.28
N GLY A 875 -7.15 25.66 -27.43
CA GLY A 875 -7.45 26.86 -28.23
C GLY A 875 -6.71 28.15 -27.83
N VAL A 876 -5.70 28.05 -26.97
CA VAL A 876 -4.82 29.17 -26.56
C VAL A 876 -3.45 29.02 -27.18
N GLU A 877 -2.93 30.08 -27.81
CA GLU A 877 -1.54 30.11 -28.31
C GLU A 877 -0.55 30.17 -27.13
N VAL A 878 0.37 29.20 -27.07
CA VAL A 878 1.32 29.02 -25.97
C VAL A 878 2.74 29.28 -26.48
N LEU A 879 3.51 30.07 -25.72
CA LEU A 879 4.92 30.38 -26.01
C LEU A 879 5.86 29.26 -25.52
N GLY A 880 5.41 28.49 -24.54
CA GLY A 880 6.10 27.36 -23.95
C GLY A 880 5.48 27.01 -22.60
N ASN A 881 6.08 26.09 -21.86
CA ASN A 881 5.69 25.77 -20.49
C ASN A 881 6.89 25.78 -19.55
N ILE A 882 6.59 25.90 -18.26
CA ILE A 882 7.57 25.70 -17.18
C ILE A 882 7.32 24.41 -16.42
N TYR A 883 6.11 23.87 -16.48
CA TYR A 883 5.75 22.63 -15.79
C TYR A 883 4.61 21.91 -16.50
N LEU A 884 4.79 20.63 -16.77
CA LEU A 884 3.74 19.70 -17.17
C LEU A 884 3.81 18.51 -16.21
N PHE A 885 2.67 18.17 -15.62
CA PHE A 885 2.51 17.00 -14.79
C PHE A 885 1.38 16.15 -15.34
N SER A 886 1.71 14.90 -15.60
CA SER A 886 0.82 13.77 -15.84
C SER A 886 1.40 12.63 -15.03
N GLY A 887 0.69 12.11 -14.04
CA GLY A 887 1.29 11.10 -13.19
C GLY A 887 0.35 10.32 -12.30
N ASP A 888 0.88 9.19 -11.86
CA ASP A 888 0.20 8.14 -11.11
C ASP A 888 0.01 8.49 -9.63
N THR A 889 0.47 9.67 -9.21
CA THR A 889 0.29 10.20 -7.86
C THR A 889 -0.52 11.49 -7.90
N PRO A 890 -1.45 11.70 -6.95
CA PRO A 890 -2.23 12.92 -6.89
C PRO A 890 -1.32 14.12 -6.57
N LEU A 891 -1.30 15.13 -7.45
CA LEU A 891 -0.60 16.37 -7.14
C LEU A 891 -1.55 17.29 -6.36
N THR A 892 -1.25 17.56 -5.10
CA THR A 892 -2.04 18.46 -4.24
C THR A 892 -1.39 19.82 -4.02
N GLN A 893 -0.10 19.99 -4.36
CA GLN A 893 0.61 21.25 -4.21
C GLN A 893 1.79 21.35 -5.18
N LEU A 894 2.14 22.58 -5.55
CA LEU A 894 3.35 22.88 -6.32
C LEU A 894 3.99 24.14 -5.75
N SER A 895 5.32 24.14 -5.65
CA SER A 895 6.14 25.32 -5.44
C SER A 895 7.26 25.30 -6.48
N LEU A 896 7.22 26.24 -7.43
CA LEU A 896 8.11 26.27 -8.57
C LEU A 896 8.77 27.64 -8.70
N GLN A 897 10.09 27.69 -8.51
CA GLN A 897 10.88 28.87 -8.86
C GLN A 897 11.19 28.85 -10.35
N TRP A 898 10.77 29.86 -11.10
CA TRP A 898 11.04 29.95 -12.53
C TRP A 898 12.42 30.58 -12.78
N SER A 899 13.45 29.76 -12.66
CA SER A 899 14.87 30.11 -12.82
C SER A 899 15.55 29.39 -14.00
N PHE A 900 14.76 28.95 -14.99
CA PHE A 900 15.19 28.10 -16.11
C PHE A 900 14.49 28.48 -17.42
N PRO A 901 15.01 28.07 -18.61
CA PRO A 901 14.39 28.37 -19.90
C PRO A 901 13.00 27.73 -20.06
N LEU A 902 12.14 28.33 -20.88
CA LEU A 902 10.89 27.69 -21.29
C LEU A 902 11.17 26.41 -22.07
N ARG A 903 10.28 25.43 -21.91
CA ARG A 903 10.16 24.28 -22.81
C ARG A 903 9.06 24.56 -23.84
N ASP A 904 9.12 23.93 -25.01
CA ASP A 904 8.04 24.02 -26.00
C ASP A 904 6.70 23.48 -25.46
N VAL A 905 5.60 23.65 -26.20
CA VAL A 905 4.25 23.22 -25.77
C VAL A 905 4.17 21.74 -25.33
N THR A 906 5.05 20.90 -25.86
CA THR A 906 5.13 19.46 -25.57
C THR A 906 6.01 19.15 -24.36
N GLY A 907 6.80 20.12 -23.89
CA GLY A 907 7.77 19.94 -22.81
C GLY A 907 9.10 19.33 -23.26
N THR A 908 9.35 19.22 -24.57
CA THR A 908 10.43 18.37 -25.11
C THR A 908 11.70 19.16 -25.45
N THR A 909 11.57 20.38 -25.97
CA THR A 909 12.72 21.20 -26.36
C THR A 909 12.78 22.54 -25.62
N TYR A 910 13.97 22.98 -25.22
CA TYR A 910 14.16 24.30 -24.63
C TYR A 910 14.09 25.39 -25.71
N VAL A 911 13.28 26.42 -25.46
CA VAL A 911 13.04 27.54 -26.39
C VAL A 911 13.56 28.89 -25.87
N GLY A 912 14.17 28.91 -24.68
CA GLY A 912 14.73 30.11 -24.06
C GLY A 912 13.67 31.05 -23.47
N LEU A 913 14.07 32.26 -23.09
CA LEU A 913 13.16 33.31 -22.62
C LEU A 913 13.65 34.69 -23.13
N LYS A 914 12.79 35.41 -23.87
CA LYS A 914 13.13 36.76 -24.35
C LYS A 914 12.72 37.85 -23.38
N LYS A 915 13.24 39.05 -23.55
CA LYS A 915 12.69 40.25 -22.95
C LYS A 915 11.23 40.42 -23.37
N GLY A 916 10.33 40.66 -22.42
CA GLY A 916 8.91 40.84 -22.70
C GLY A 916 7.99 40.52 -21.53
N GLY A 917 6.69 40.81 -21.70
CA GLY A 917 5.63 40.55 -20.75
C GLY A 917 4.95 39.22 -21.02
N TYR A 918 4.79 38.44 -19.96
CA TYR A 918 4.23 37.10 -19.97
C TYR A 918 3.14 36.95 -18.92
N ARG A 919 2.33 35.90 -19.04
CA ARG A 919 1.46 35.40 -17.96
C ARG A 919 1.65 33.89 -17.83
N LEU A 920 1.47 33.39 -16.61
CA LEU A 920 1.28 31.96 -16.37
C LEU A 920 -0.20 31.67 -16.57
N LEU A 921 -0.51 30.78 -17.52
CA LEU A 921 -1.80 30.12 -17.64
C LEU A 921 -1.66 28.75 -17.00
N VAL A 922 -2.30 28.58 -15.85
CA VAL A 922 -2.28 27.33 -15.11
C VAL A 922 -3.59 26.61 -15.34
N GLN A 923 -3.53 25.34 -15.68
CA GLN A 923 -4.70 24.51 -15.92
C GLN A 923 -4.58 23.22 -15.13
N TRP A 924 -5.66 22.87 -14.42
CA TRP A 924 -5.80 21.63 -13.68
C TRP A 924 -7.00 20.87 -14.22
N LEU A 925 -6.83 19.59 -14.47
CA LEU A 925 -7.95 18.75 -14.85
C LEU A 925 -8.81 18.50 -13.62
N ARG A 926 -10.11 18.74 -13.74
CA ARG A 926 -11.08 18.45 -12.69
C ARG A 926 -11.05 16.98 -12.33
N PHE A 927 -11.39 16.74 -11.08
CA PHE A 927 -11.50 15.41 -10.55
C PHE A 927 -12.53 14.60 -11.37
N GLY A 928 -12.11 13.45 -11.94
CA GLY A 928 -12.93 12.65 -12.87
C GLY A 928 -13.15 13.26 -14.27
N GLY A 929 -12.45 14.35 -14.61
CA GLY A 929 -12.55 15.04 -15.88
C GLY A 929 -11.85 14.34 -17.04
N ASP A 930 -12.35 14.58 -18.25
CA ASP A 930 -11.81 14.11 -19.52
C ASP A 930 -10.78 15.14 -20.04
N GLU A 931 -9.54 14.70 -20.23
CA GLU A 931 -8.45 15.59 -20.66
C GLU A 931 -8.68 16.20 -22.05
N GLU A 932 -9.49 15.53 -22.88
CA GLU A 932 -9.84 16.00 -24.22
C GLU A 932 -10.93 17.08 -24.21
N LYS A 933 -11.66 17.24 -23.09
CA LYS A 933 -12.76 18.20 -22.95
C LYS A 933 -12.31 19.44 -22.22
N ARG A 934 -12.35 20.59 -22.90
CA ARG A 934 -11.91 21.87 -22.34
C ARG A 934 -12.68 22.28 -21.09
N GLU A 935 -13.98 21.98 -21.04
CA GLU A 935 -14.87 22.27 -19.91
C GLU A 935 -14.49 21.55 -18.62
N ASP A 936 -13.75 20.44 -18.73
CA ASP A 936 -13.29 19.65 -17.59
C ASP A 936 -12.00 20.21 -16.99
N TRP A 937 -11.43 21.29 -17.54
CA TRP A 937 -10.26 21.97 -16.99
C TRP A 937 -10.64 23.23 -16.22
N GLU A 938 -10.11 23.37 -15.01
CA GLU A 938 -10.12 24.62 -14.26
C GLU A 938 -8.86 25.42 -14.60
N SER A 939 -8.98 26.74 -14.75
CA SER A 939 -7.86 27.59 -15.16
C SER A 939 -7.66 28.80 -14.27
N TRP A 940 -6.39 29.15 -14.04
CA TRP A 940 -5.98 30.33 -13.30
C TRP A 940 -4.92 31.11 -14.10
N MET A 941 -5.01 32.43 -14.12
CA MET A 941 -4.06 33.28 -14.85
C MET A 941 -3.37 34.29 -13.94
N SER A 942 -2.04 34.34 -13.96
CA SER A 942 -1.25 35.30 -13.19
C SER A 942 -1.39 36.74 -13.70
N GLY A 943 -0.96 37.71 -12.89
CA GLY A 943 -0.57 39.06 -13.37
C GLY A 943 0.57 39.02 -14.39
N ILE A 944 0.92 40.18 -14.96
CA ILE A 944 1.98 40.31 -15.97
C ILE A 944 3.35 40.13 -15.31
N ILE A 945 4.07 39.08 -15.71
CA ILE A 945 5.47 38.82 -15.39
C ILE A 945 6.32 39.41 -16.52
N GLU A 946 7.02 40.52 -16.27
CA GLU A 946 7.86 41.15 -17.28
C GLU A 946 9.32 40.73 -17.12
N SER A 947 9.88 40.04 -18.10
CA SER A 947 11.32 39.85 -18.20
C SER A 947 11.97 41.13 -18.74
N THR A 948 12.93 41.66 -18.00
CA THR A 948 13.65 42.90 -18.37
C THR A 948 14.77 42.68 -19.39
N ARG A 949 15.13 41.42 -19.68
CA ARG A 949 16.20 41.02 -20.60
C ARG A 949 15.92 39.67 -21.27
N ASP A 950 16.70 39.35 -22.29
CA ASP A 950 16.79 37.97 -22.77
C ASP A 950 17.54 37.14 -21.72
N ALA A 951 17.03 35.94 -21.41
CA ALA A 951 17.52 35.05 -20.38
C ALA A 951 17.55 33.61 -20.89
N TYR A 952 18.48 32.81 -20.38
CA TYR A 952 18.62 31.39 -20.72
C TYR A 952 18.79 31.11 -22.22
N GLU A 953 19.50 32.00 -22.93
CA GLU A 953 19.78 31.89 -24.36
C GLU A 953 20.93 30.88 -24.60
N GLY A 954 20.62 29.66 -25.02
CA GLY A 954 21.60 28.65 -25.46
C GLY A 954 21.20 27.21 -25.10
N PRO A 955 21.82 26.18 -25.72
CA PRO A 955 21.62 24.80 -25.30
C PRO A 955 22.19 24.63 -23.89
N VAL A 956 21.30 24.40 -22.92
CA VAL A 956 21.68 24.10 -21.54
C VAL A 956 22.21 22.67 -21.52
N ASN A 957 23.54 22.52 -21.49
CA ASN A 957 24.14 21.24 -21.13
C ASN A 957 23.70 20.92 -19.70
N GLY A 958 22.93 19.84 -19.56
CA GLY A 958 22.29 19.44 -18.32
C GLY A 958 23.30 19.30 -17.19
N THR A 959 23.27 20.27 -16.27
CA THR A 959 23.62 20.16 -14.85
C THR A 959 23.43 21.55 -14.23
N ALA A 960 22.22 21.86 -13.73
CA ALA A 960 22.02 22.81 -12.63
C ALA A 960 20.58 22.76 -12.12
N VAL A 961 20.49 22.24 -10.89
CA VAL A 961 19.37 22.18 -9.91
C VAL A 961 18.28 21.16 -10.18
#